data_AF-A0A925BCD8-F1
#
_entry.id   AF-A0A925BCD8-F1
#
_cell.length_a   1.000
_cell.length_b   1.000
_cell.length_c   1.000
_cell.angle_alpha   90.00
_cell.angle_beta   90.00
_cell.angle_gamma   90.00
#
_symmetry.space_group_name_H-M   'P 1'
#
loop_
_entity.id
_entity.type
_entity.pdbx_description
1 polymer ?
#
loop_
_entity_poly.entity_id
_entity_poly.type
_entity_poly.pdbx_seq_one_letter_code
_entity_poly.pdbx_strand_id
1 'polypeptide(L)'
;MLLRDVECARLLVLTIAGSSACCSPVLAQNPPRKSGEVTKHSGDMRPMLDLLRYDPKRQGPLLCVLQKGVLLEYDDGGEKHAKQTAERKTPAQFAEAVGLRALVVGDITAIVPRTMKEIVKNPGKPDPYAGMQFAQRFTLLLAALTKDQWKQVGSENGIGLSDLTREQRSLFAGIWRSDALKLQKIRIPAEAGEVLDVGEPDLIPVSEVRFRLSRRLTVRLQSVAGGSAGSYQPYPKKNRPAKEREREADGSTISQVVRMTTDSRDADEPGSVSAFGVPIIVTSPNRLKPGHLALDAPAVNRPMRLDGSRKTVGELLESVGDVTRLRLVTDKRIASLPVGCRVAPGGQVVSTGDVLKALCRSLTGTFRRLDGPNGAVIYLLTDDVEGIGTRFARLERWAQEPSQQRNRINQKALDDCGEADPLSALGFLPSNDFGLPEEQLKKMDDSYRGGGWGNDPTFPVSELTPELREDFMRSASAFNRGDRQPIRTDVVGLESQLQHDWILPNGRAYPAQFNEFVNYGLLRSIAAPSSHRAKPRDTLTYKNPAPTVLPPALKRRVLVAQLPETASQTRSLFALLRRKGFTEAWLSVANSDAATLARFREAVTLGGETKTRVGVVIPWLLKEDAGAGSVPEINILGENGTAVYEEVIRSVAGREGVETLRHHYANRYMGWVVPGSQNIPSVVRRVAPFLRLAGLSAVVFTNSAAPGYTGYRGDSAFGDGYNIGDRFGYSAQTRFRCVIENGFDPVDAVSGYYLLGVSADLPFFPQRDLPKPLAEFRRAQNRAHLARIYEAIRVEFPNSPLHLLDSGHEMFDFYARWEKPSGALEPEKGYVWEAKQLRGMASRFPFPPVIGLQGIRPEHGSAYFWNTWHDTAEETAKSWGGLALNLPTDHLADVIALLEKFPDDTPPPQ
;
A
#
# COMPACT_ATOMS: atom_id res chain seq x y z
N MET A 1 23.10 8.80 14.70
CA MET A 1 22.87 8.88 16.16
C MET A 1 21.47 8.34 16.47
N LEU A 2 21.38 7.13 17.05
CA LEU A 2 20.30 6.58 17.90
C LEU A 2 20.60 5.07 18.10
N LEU A 3 21.66 4.82 18.88
CA LEU A 3 21.96 3.56 19.56
C LEU A 3 22.48 3.97 20.95
N ARG A 4 21.55 4.23 21.86
CA ARG A 4 21.70 4.30 23.32
C ARG A 4 20.28 3.95 23.80
N ASP A 5 19.95 2.72 24.18
CA ASP A 5 20.60 1.91 25.20
C ASP A 5 20.77 0.46 24.75
N VAL A 6 22.02 0.06 24.49
CA VAL A 6 22.49 -1.32 24.64
C VAL A 6 23.92 -1.22 25.15
N GLU A 7 24.08 -1.12 26.47
CA GLU A 7 25.35 -1.49 27.09
C GLU A 7 25.49 -3.01 27.01
N CYS A 8 26.32 -3.48 26.06
CA CYS A 8 27.36 -4.49 26.26
C CYS A 8 27.98 -4.93 24.91
N ALA A 9 29.08 -4.25 24.59
CA ALA A 9 30.36 -4.70 24.02
C ALA A 9 30.49 -5.87 23.00
N ARG A 10 31.10 -5.51 21.84
CA ARG A 10 32.31 -6.05 21.16
C ARG A 10 32.37 -7.49 20.56
N LEU A 11 32.37 -7.49 19.22
CA LEU A 11 33.26 -8.14 18.20
C LEU A 11 34.31 -9.22 18.60
N LEU A 12 34.41 -10.32 17.79
CA LEU A 12 35.58 -10.82 16.98
C LEU A 12 35.72 -12.38 16.91
N VAL A 13 36.47 -12.84 15.89
CA VAL A 13 36.56 -14.10 15.12
C VAL A 13 37.53 -15.20 15.66
N LEU A 14 37.24 -16.48 15.31
CA LEU A 14 38.02 -17.76 15.26
C LEU A 14 39.49 -17.82 15.75
N THR A 15 39.88 -18.88 16.51
CA THR A 15 40.86 -19.95 16.12
C THR A 15 40.92 -21.15 17.11
N ILE A 16 41.47 -22.28 16.63
CA ILE A 16 41.62 -23.63 17.22
C ILE A 16 43.01 -23.82 17.90
N ALA A 17 43.09 -24.56 19.00
CA ALA A 17 44.18 -25.46 19.45
C ALA A 17 43.80 -26.02 20.84
N GLY A 18 44.11 -27.23 21.32
CA GLY A 18 45.03 -28.29 20.92
C GLY A 18 45.44 -29.05 22.20
N SER A 19 45.16 -30.36 22.24
CA SER A 19 45.69 -31.46 23.07
C SER A 19 46.31 -31.21 24.47
N SER A 20 45.97 -32.07 25.44
CA SER A 20 46.98 -32.89 26.13
C SER A 20 46.35 -34.15 26.75
N ALA A 21 47.13 -35.23 26.70
CA ALA A 21 46.76 -36.61 26.99
C ALA A 21 47.18 -37.04 28.40
N CYS A 22 46.68 -38.19 28.88
CA CYS A 22 47.43 -39.16 29.69
C CYS A 22 46.76 -40.56 29.71
N CYS A 23 47.36 -41.49 28.96
CA CYS A 23 47.83 -42.84 29.36
C CYS A 23 46.84 -43.85 30.01
N SER A 24 46.39 -44.94 29.33
CA SER A 24 47.04 -46.25 28.98
C SER A 24 47.13 -47.29 30.13
N PRO A 25 47.28 -48.62 29.90
CA PRO A 25 46.98 -49.52 28.75
C PRO A 25 46.29 -50.87 29.18
N VAL A 26 45.85 -51.79 28.30
CA VAL A 26 46.50 -53.07 27.85
C VAL A 26 45.41 -53.81 27.01
N LEU A 27 45.47 -54.08 25.68
CA LEU A 27 46.29 -54.92 24.77
C LEU A 27 45.85 -56.40 24.58
N ALA A 28 45.28 -56.72 23.39
CA ALA A 28 45.53 -57.89 22.50
C ALA A 28 44.64 -57.80 21.22
N GLN A 29 45.14 -57.34 20.06
CA GLN A 29 45.81 -58.04 18.92
C GLN A 29 44.88 -58.67 17.84
N ASN A 30 44.62 -57.95 16.72
CA ASN A 30 45.02 -58.28 15.32
C ASN A 30 44.41 -57.31 14.24
N PRO A 31 45.04 -57.11 13.05
CA PRO A 31 44.80 -55.97 12.12
C PRO A 31 44.24 -56.40 10.71
N PRO A 32 44.24 -55.56 9.64
CA PRO A 32 43.45 -54.34 9.40
C PRO A 32 42.63 -54.38 8.06
N ARG A 33 41.61 -53.52 7.87
CA ARG A 33 41.32 -52.78 6.60
C ARG A 33 40.10 -51.84 6.65
N LYS A 34 40.38 -50.56 6.36
CA LYS A 34 39.62 -49.50 5.64
C LYS A 34 38.28 -48.95 6.17
N SER A 35 38.41 -47.79 6.81
CA SER A 35 37.63 -46.53 6.67
C SER A 35 36.10 -46.60 6.70
N GLY A 36 35.55 -46.49 7.92
CA GLY A 36 34.25 -45.86 8.17
C GLY A 36 34.48 -44.51 8.87
N GLU A 37 33.93 -43.44 8.30
CA GLU A 37 33.85 -42.13 8.95
C GLU A 37 32.89 -42.20 10.15
N VAL A 38 33.42 -41.90 11.33
CA VAL A 38 32.63 -41.64 12.54
C VAL A 38 32.38 -40.14 12.60
N THR A 39 31.16 -39.72 12.26
CA THR A 39 30.69 -38.36 12.54
C THR A 39 30.53 -38.17 14.05
N LYS A 40 31.52 -37.51 14.67
CA LYS A 40 31.38 -36.96 16.02
C LYS A 40 30.43 -35.76 15.96
N HIS A 41 29.23 -35.91 16.50
CA HIS A 41 28.37 -34.78 16.83
C HIS A 41 28.97 -34.02 18.03
N SER A 42 29.78 -33.00 17.78
CA SER A 42 30.03 -31.93 18.75
C SER A 42 28.79 -31.04 18.80
N GLY A 43 28.05 -31.05 19.91
CA GLY A 43 26.95 -30.14 20.15
C GLY A 43 27.46 -28.69 20.17
N ASP A 44 27.05 -27.91 19.17
CA ASP A 44 27.31 -26.48 19.09
C ASP A 44 26.55 -25.77 20.23
N MET A 45 27.27 -25.00 21.06
CA MET A 45 26.70 -24.28 22.22
C MET A 45 26.16 -22.88 21.88
N ARG A 46 26.26 -22.44 20.61
CA ARG A 46 25.59 -21.22 20.10
C ARG A 46 24.08 -21.09 20.42
N PRO A 47 23.26 -22.16 20.50
CA PRO A 47 21.85 -22.05 20.83
C PRO A 47 21.55 -21.49 22.22
N MET A 48 22.51 -21.56 23.17
CA MET A 48 22.31 -21.06 24.53
C MET A 48 22.64 -19.57 24.70
N LEU A 49 23.62 -19.04 23.97
CA LEU A 49 23.93 -17.60 23.98
C LEU A 49 22.80 -16.76 23.37
N ASP A 50 22.00 -17.35 22.48
CA ASP A 50 20.80 -16.74 21.90
C ASP A 50 19.61 -16.64 22.89
N LEU A 51 19.62 -17.37 24.02
CA LEU A 51 18.55 -17.33 25.03
C LEU A 51 18.61 -16.08 25.93
N LEU A 52 19.77 -15.43 26.07
CA LEU A 52 19.88 -14.14 26.78
C LEU A 52 19.34 -12.95 25.95
N ARG A 53 19.13 -13.16 24.65
CA ARG A 53 18.45 -12.24 23.73
C ARG A 53 17.18 -12.89 23.19
N TYR A 54 16.44 -13.59 24.05
CA TYR A 54 15.29 -14.36 23.62
C TYR A 54 14.19 -13.46 23.05
N ASP A 55 14.05 -13.47 21.73
CA ASP A 55 12.95 -12.84 21.01
C ASP A 55 11.93 -13.94 20.66
N PRO A 56 10.80 -14.06 21.38
CA PRO A 56 9.80 -15.08 21.12
C PRO A 56 9.23 -15.02 19.69
N LYS A 57 9.34 -13.87 19.00
CA LYS A 57 8.93 -13.74 17.59
C LYS A 57 9.87 -14.46 16.63
N ARG A 58 11.15 -14.61 16.99
CA ARG A 58 12.18 -15.28 16.16
C ARG A 58 12.46 -16.70 16.63
N GLN A 59 12.34 -16.94 17.93
CA GLN A 59 12.80 -18.16 18.58
C GLN A 59 11.65 -19.07 19.06
N GLY A 60 10.40 -18.70 18.78
CA GLY A 60 9.24 -19.55 19.03
C GLY A 60 8.90 -19.76 20.51
N PRO A 61 7.81 -20.47 20.83
CA PRO A 61 7.36 -20.64 22.21
C PRO A 61 8.22 -21.66 22.97
N LEU A 62 8.62 -21.31 24.20
CA LEU A 62 9.35 -22.20 25.09
C LEU A 62 8.40 -22.87 26.10
N LEU A 63 8.30 -24.21 26.06
CA LEU A 63 7.47 -25.03 26.93
C LEU A 63 8.33 -25.82 27.92
N CYS A 64 8.40 -25.40 29.18
CA CYS A 64 9.18 -26.13 30.20
C CYS A 64 8.30 -27.17 30.93
N VAL A 65 8.64 -28.46 30.90
CA VAL A 65 7.89 -29.48 31.63
C VAL A 65 8.81 -30.20 32.62
N LEU A 66 8.77 -29.76 33.87
CA LEU A 66 9.52 -30.38 34.96
C LEU A 66 8.58 -30.65 36.13
N GLN A 67 8.26 -31.92 36.38
CA GLN A 67 7.82 -32.35 37.71
C GLN A 67 9.02 -32.20 38.66
N LYS A 68 9.11 -31.06 39.35
CA LYS A 68 10.10 -30.77 40.42
C LYS A 68 11.59 -30.70 40.01
N GLY A 69 11.88 -30.31 38.76
CA GLY A 69 13.25 -30.17 38.27
C GLY A 69 13.75 -28.72 38.21
N VAL A 70 15.04 -28.53 38.42
CA VAL A 70 15.71 -27.23 38.28
C VAL A 70 16.29 -27.08 36.86
N LEU A 71 16.23 -25.89 36.26
CA LEU A 71 17.01 -25.60 35.05
C LEU A 71 18.48 -25.46 35.47
N LEU A 72 19.37 -26.12 34.74
CA LEU A 72 20.80 -25.95 34.91
C LEU A 72 21.23 -24.90 33.89
N GLU A 73 21.69 -23.76 34.38
CA GLU A 73 22.41 -22.78 33.57
C GLU A 73 23.87 -23.25 33.46
N TYR A 74 24.35 -23.44 32.23
CA TYR A 74 25.76 -23.73 32.00
C TYR A 74 26.48 -22.40 31.87
N ASP A 75 27.47 -22.17 32.74
CA ASP A 75 28.36 -21.02 32.65
C ASP A 75 29.43 -21.31 31.58
N ASP A 76 29.64 -20.36 30.65
CA ASP A 76 30.54 -20.50 29.49
C ASP A 76 32.04 -20.38 29.85
N GLY A 77 32.37 -20.45 31.15
CA GLY A 77 33.74 -20.48 31.64
C GLY A 77 34.43 -21.79 31.26
N GLY A 78 35.29 -21.74 30.24
CA GLY A 78 36.03 -22.87 29.68
C GLY A 78 36.57 -23.87 30.71
N GLU A 79 36.75 -25.13 30.27
CA GLU A 79 36.95 -26.42 30.99
C GLU A 79 37.67 -26.43 32.36
N LYS A 80 38.39 -25.36 32.75
CA LYS A 80 39.02 -25.22 34.07
C LYS A 80 38.12 -24.65 35.17
N HIS A 81 36.93 -24.11 34.87
CA HIS A 81 35.97 -23.61 35.89
C HIS A 81 34.66 -24.39 36.04
N ALA A 82 34.48 -25.54 35.37
CA ALA A 82 33.27 -26.38 35.45
C ALA A 82 32.94 -26.99 36.84
N LYS A 83 33.64 -26.57 37.91
CA LYS A 83 33.25 -26.81 39.31
C LYS A 83 32.56 -25.62 39.99
N GLN A 84 32.41 -24.47 39.31
CA GLN A 84 31.56 -23.39 39.79
C GLN A 84 30.10 -23.72 39.47
N THR A 85 29.35 -23.93 40.55
CA THR A 85 27.89 -23.97 40.68
C THR A 85 27.14 -23.46 39.45
N ALA A 86 26.72 -24.39 38.57
CA ALA A 86 25.60 -24.15 37.66
C ALA A 86 24.44 -23.68 38.54
N GLU A 87 24.19 -22.37 38.57
CA GLU A 87 23.14 -21.82 39.40
C GLU A 87 21.84 -22.44 38.93
N ARG A 88 21.24 -23.14 39.87
CA ARG A 88 20.05 -23.93 39.67
C ARG A 88 18.87 -22.95 39.55
N LYS A 89 18.68 -22.35 38.38
CA LYS A 89 17.56 -21.44 38.11
C LYS A 89 16.27 -22.23 37.95
N THR A 90 15.24 -21.85 38.69
CA THR A 90 13.87 -22.33 38.44
C THR A 90 13.35 -21.77 37.11
N PRO A 91 12.34 -22.39 36.47
CA PRO A 91 11.69 -21.82 35.29
C PRO A 91 11.21 -20.37 35.49
N ALA A 92 10.79 -20.01 36.71
CA ALA A 92 10.40 -18.65 37.04
C ALA A 92 11.57 -17.66 36.98
N GLN A 93 12.71 -18.01 37.58
CA GLN A 93 13.93 -17.19 37.55
C GLN A 93 14.46 -17.03 36.12
N PHE A 94 14.44 -18.10 35.32
CA PHE A 94 14.81 -18.02 33.92
C PHE A 94 13.87 -17.07 33.15
N ALA A 95 12.55 -17.25 33.29
CA ALA A 95 11.58 -16.40 32.61
C ALA A 95 11.75 -14.92 32.97
N GLU A 96 11.97 -14.62 34.25
CA GLU A 96 12.17 -13.25 34.74
C GLU A 96 13.42 -12.60 34.15
N ALA A 97 14.54 -13.34 34.07
CA ALA A 97 15.79 -12.84 33.50
C ALA A 97 15.67 -12.41 32.02
N VAL A 98 14.74 -13.01 31.26
CA VAL A 98 14.49 -12.67 29.85
C VAL A 98 13.23 -11.81 29.64
N GLY A 99 12.69 -11.20 30.70
CA GLY A 99 11.51 -10.31 30.62
C GLY A 99 10.18 -11.02 30.40
N LEU A 100 10.12 -12.33 30.63
CA LEU A 100 8.94 -13.19 30.51
C LEU A 100 8.41 -13.58 31.89
N ARG A 101 7.43 -14.50 31.92
CA ARG A 101 6.96 -15.15 33.14
C ARG A 101 6.75 -16.65 32.93
N ALA A 102 6.96 -17.43 33.98
CA ALA A 102 6.55 -18.83 34.02
C ALA A 102 5.08 -18.93 34.44
N LEU A 103 4.30 -19.73 33.72
CA LEU A 103 2.88 -19.96 33.95
C LEU A 103 2.61 -21.46 34.04
N VAL A 104 2.04 -21.91 35.15
CA VAL A 104 1.59 -23.29 35.30
C VAL A 104 0.23 -23.47 34.62
N VAL A 105 0.12 -24.44 33.75
CA VAL A 105 -1.08 -24.83 32.99
C VAL A 105 -1.23 -26.34 33.12
N GLY A 106 -2.06 -26.77 34.08
CA GLY A 106 -2.13 -28.20 34.45
C GLY A 106 -0.75 -28.72 34.87
N ASP A 107 -0.29 -29.77 34.20
CA ASP A 107 1.03 -30.39 34.45
C ASP A 107 2.20 -29.75 33.67
N ILE A 108 1.96 -28.62 32.98
CA ILE A 108 2.95 -27.94 32.12
C ILE A 108 3.34 -26.59 32.75
N THR A 109 4.62 -26.23 32.70
CA THR A 109 5.09 -24.86 33.02
C THR A 109 5.50 -24.13 31.74
N ALA A 110 4.60 -23.32 31.19
CA ALA A 110 4.88 -22.55 29.99
C ALA A 110 5.69 -21.30 30.32
N ILE A 111 6.69 -20.96 29.50
CA ILE A 111 7.33 -19.64 29.52
C ILE A 111 6.59 -18.76 28.52
N VAL A 112 6.03 -17.66 29.01
CA VAL A 112 5.07 -16.84 28.26
C VAL A 112 5.37 -15.35 28.37
N PRO A 113 5.00 -14.53 27.38
CA PRO A 113 5.04 -13.07 27.50
C PRO A 113 4.27 -12.56 28.72
N ARG A 114 4.74 -11.48 29.35
CA ARG A 114 4.03 -10.85 30.48
C ARG A 114 2.75 -10.18 30.03
N THR A 115 2.79 -9.56 28.86
CA THR A 115 1.68 -8.82 28.25
C THR A 115 1.37 -9.38 26.86
N MET A 116 0.22 -8.98 26.33
CA MET A 116 -0.20 -9.23 24.97
C MET A 116 -0.81 -7.94 24.41
N LYS A 117 -0.74 -7.75 23.08
CA LYS A 117 -1.46 -6.63 22.45
C LYS A 117 -2.83 -7.09 22.01
N GLU A 118 -3.83 -6.24 22.24
CA GLU A 118 -5.21 -6.46 21.83
C GLU A 118 -5.66 -5.30 20.94
N ILE A 119 -6.32 -5.63 19.83
CA ILE A 119 -7.01 -4.64 19.01
C ILE A 119 -8.35 -4.35 19.66
N VAL A 120 -8.63 -3.08 19.94
CA VAL A 120 -9.86 -2.66 20.62
C VAL A 120 -11.05 -2.93 19.70
N LYS A 121 -11.98 -3.79 20.14
CA LYS A 121 -13.14 -4.22 19.35
C LYS A 121 -14.10 -3.08 19.04
N ASN A 122 -14.33 -2.21 20.02
CA ASN A 122 -15.23 -1.06 19.93
C ASN A 122 -14.44 0.17 20.41
N PRO A 123 -13.70 0.84 19.51
CA PRO A 123 -13.05 2.09 19.87
C PRO A 123 -14.11 3.09 20.35
N GLY A 124 -13.74 3.93 21.31
CA GLY A 124 -14.58 5.02 21.80
C GLY A 124 -14.93 6.05 20.72
N LYS A 125 -15.68 7.08 21.12
CA LYS A 125 -16.03 8.19 20.21
C LYS A 125 -14.74 8.90 19.76
N PRO A 126 -14.46 8.99 18.44
CA PRO A 126 -13.26 9.65 17.96
C PRO A 126 -13.37 11.17 18.19
N ASP A 127 -12.23 11.80 18.47
CA ASP A 127 -12.06 13.24 18.41
C ASP A 127 -11.37 13.60 17.08
N PRO A 128 -12.05 14.31 16.15
CA PRO A 128 -11.45 14.68 14.88
C PRO A 128 -10.21 15.58 15.03
N TYR A 129 -10.05 16.28 16.16
CA TYR A 129 -8.91 17.15 16.45
C TYR A 129 -7.70 16.42 17.08
N ALA A 130 -7.95 15.28 17.71
CA ALA A 130 -6.90 14.50 18.37
C ALA A 130 -5.98 13.82 17.33
N GLY A 131 -4.67 13.92 17.52
CA GLY A 131 -3.68 13.43 16.55
C GLY A 131 -3.72 14.16 15.20
N MET A 132 -4.31 15.36 15.12
CA MET A 132 -4.11 16.22 13.94
C MET A 132 -2.62 16.52 13.77
N GLN A 133 -2.15 16.42 12.53
CA GLN A 133 -0.77 16.76 12.21
C GLN A 133 -0.54 18.27 12.39
N PHE A 134 0.73 18.64 12.57
CA PHE A 134 1.18 20.03 12.66
C PHE A 134 0.48 20.94 11.62
N ALA A 135 0.52 20.54 10.33
CA ALA A 135 -0.01 21.35 9.24
C ALA A 135 -1.51 21.64 9.37
N GLN A 136 -2.27 20.67 9.88
CA GLN A 136 -3.73 20.79 10.07
C GLN A 136 -4.03 21.71 11.26
N ARG A 137 -3.35 21.53 12.40
CA ARG A 137 -3.49 22.43 13.57
C ARG A 137 -3.07 23.85 13.23
N PHE A 138 -1.99 23.98 12.47
CA PHE A 138 -1.49 25.26 12.00
C PHE A 138 -2.49 25.95 11.07
N THR A 139 -3.07 25.23 10.11
CA THR A 139 -4.12 25.76 9.23
C THR A 139 -5.35 26.22 10.02
N LEU A 140 -5.76 25.45 11.05
CA LEU A 140 -6.86 25.84 11.94
C LEU A 140 -6.56 27.09 12.77
N LEU A 141 -5.31 27.23 13.26
CA LEU A 141 -4.88 28.44 13.94
C LEU A 141 -4.99 29.65 13.00
N LEU A 142 -4.47 29.53 11.77
CA LEU A 142 -4.53 30.62 10.77
C LEU A 142 -5.97 31.01 10.43
N ALA A 143 -6.84 30.02 10.24
CA ALA A 143 -8.26 30.25 9.96
C ALA A 143 -8.98 30.97 11.10
N ALA A 144 -8.53 30.78 12.34
CA ALA A 144 -9.11 31.41 13.51
C ALA A 144 -8.62 32.84 13.75
N LEU A 145 -7.56 33.31 13.07
CA LEU A 145 -6.99 34.65 13.30
C LEU A 145 -7.95 35.75 12.83
N THR A 146 -8.06 36.82 13.62
CA THR A 146 -8.75 38.05 13.20
C THR A 146 -7.92 38.82 12.16
N LYS A 147 -8.52 39.81 11.50
CA LYS A 147 -7.81 40.67 10.53
C LYS A 147 -6.59 41.37 11.13
N ASP A 148 -6.69 41.82 12.38
CA ASP A 148 -5.58 42.48 13.07
C ASP A 148 -4.48 41.49 13.45
N GLN A 149 -4.87 40.28 13.87
CA GLN A 149 -3.92 39.19 14.13
C GLN A 149 -3.21 38.72 12.84
N TRP A 150 -3.89 38.73 11.69
CA TRP A 150 -3.27 38.48 10.38
C TRP A 150 -2.20 39.51 10.04
N LYS A 151 -2.45 40.81 10.30
CA LYS A 151 -1.42 41.85 10.16
C LYS A 151 -0.27 41.64 11.15
N GLN A 152 -0.59 41.23 12.38
CA GLN A 152 0.40 40.99 13.42
C GLN A 152 1.32 39.80 13.11
N VAL A 153 0.77 38.68 12.62
CA VAL A 153 1.58 37.51 12.21
C VAL A 153 2.44 37.83 10.99
N GLY A 154 2.01 38.75 10.11
CA GLY A 154 2.80 39.28 9.00
C GLY A 154 3.86 40.32 9.38
N SER A 155 3.81 40.84 10.62
CA SER A 155 4.69 41.92 11.09
C SER A 155 6.09 41.42 11.50
N GLU A 156 7.03 42.35 11.66
CA GLU A 156 8.39 42.02 12.13
C GLU A 156 8.40 41.35 13.51
N ASN A 157 7.44 41.69 14.37
CA ASN A 157 7.31 41.17 15.74
C ASN A 157 6.58 39.80 15.80
N GLY A 158 5.86 39.42 14.74
CA GLY A 158 5.02 38.23 14.73
C GLY A 158 3.93 38.23 15.82
N ILE A 159 3.30 37.07 16.01
CA ILE A 159 2.22 36.82 16.97
C ILE A 159 2.66 35.80 18.03
N GLY A 160 2.45 36.09 19.31
CA GLY A 160 2.76 35.20 20.43
C GLY A 160 1.52 34.71 21.16
N LEU A 161 1.71 33.84 22.16
CA LEU A 161 0.61 33.24 22.93
C LEU A 161 -0.29 34.30 23.62
N SER A 162 0.29 35.43 24.05
CA SER A 162 -0.44 36.54 24.70
C SER A 162 -1.43 37.23 23.76
N ASP A 163 -1.16 37.21 22.45
CA ASP A 163 -1.93 37.91 21.42
C ASP A 163 -3.14 37.09 20.93
N LEU A 164 -3.26 35.84 21.41
CA LEU A 164 -4.27 34.88 20.98
C LEU A 164 -5.43 34.78 21.98
N THR A 165 -6.63 34.47 21.48
CA THR A 165 -7.80 34.12 22.30
C THR A 165 -7.59 32.79 23.01
N ARG A 166 -8.46 32.43 23.95
CA ARG A 166 -8.35 31.16 24.69
C ARG A 166 -8.34 29.94 23.76
N GLU A 167 -9.22 29.92 22.77
CA GLU A 167 -9.33 28.84 21.79
C GLU A 167 -8.09 28.78 20.89
N GLN A 168 -7.64 29.94 20.39
CA GLN A 168 -6.42 30.05 19.58
C GLN A 168 -5.16 29.64 20.35
N ARG A 169 -5.07 29.95 21.65
CA ARG A 169 -3.96 29.50 22.52
C ARG A 169 -3.89 27.99 22.61
N SER A 170 -5.03 27.30 22.65
CA SER A 170 -5.07 25.83 22.63
C SER A 170 -4.55 25.27 21.30
N LEU A 171 -4.96 25.86 20.17
CA LEU A 171 -4.43 25.49 18.85
C LEU A 171 -2.93 25.78 18.75
N PHE A 172 -2.49 26.95 19.22
CA PHE A 172 -1.08 27.34 19.26
C PHE A 172 -0.27 26.37 20.11
N ALA A 173 -0.67 26.10 21.35
CA ALA A 173 -0.01 25.12 22.21
C ALA A 173 0.04 23.73 21.56
N GLY A 174 -1.05 23.30 20.92
CA GLY A 174 -1.12 22.01 20.22
C GLY A 174 -0.24 21.89 18.97
N ILE A 175 0.29 22.99 18.44
CA ILE A 175 1.30 22.94 17.36
C ILE A 175 2.63 22.42 17.89
N TRP A 176 2.90 22.64 19.19
CA TRP A 176 4.13 22.24 19.87
C TRP A 176 3.98 20.86 20.50
N ARG A 177 5.05 20.06 20.46
CA ARG A 177 5.11 18.75 21.13
C ARG A 177 5.68 18.81 22.54
N SER A 178 6.28 19.93 22.90
CA SER A 178 6.91 20.20 24.19
C SER A 178 6.59 21.63 24.58
N ASP A 179 6.58 21.90 25.88
CA ASP A 179 6.42 23.26 26.43
C ASP A 179 7.64 24.15 26.15
N ALA A 180 8.71 23.62 25.55
CA ALA A 180 9.90 24.37 25.15
C ALA A 180 10.42 23.99 23.74
N LEU A 181 10.93 24.99 23.04
CA LEU A 181 11.73 24.86 21.82
C LEU A 181 13.18 24.51 22.16
N LYS A 182 13.74 23.50 21.48
CA LYS A 182 15.17 23.18 21.55
C LYS A 182 15.93 23.92 20.45
N LEU A 183 16.75 24.89 20.83
CA LEU A 183 17.65 25.58 19.90
C LEU A 183 19.03 24.90 19.96
N GLN A 184 19.38 24.15 18.91
CA GLN A 184 20.66 23.44 18.82
C GLN A 184 21.61 24.20 17.89
N LYS A 185 22.83 24.49 18.37
CA LYS A 185 23.90 24.94 17.47
C LYS A 185 24.45 23.71 16.77
N ILE A 186 24.59 23.78 15.45
CA ILE A 186 25.18 22.72 14.64
C ILE A 186 26.40 23.23 13.90
N ARG A 187 27.41 22.38 13.73
CA ARG A 187 28.55 22.61 12.85
C ARG A 187 28.43 21.66 11.67
N ILE A 188 28.48 22.22 10.47
CA ILE A 188 28.51 21.50 9.21
C ILE A 188 29.96 21.60 8.69
N PRO A 189 30.77 20.53 8.81
CA PRO A 189 32.11 20.49 8.23
C PRO A 189 32.02 20.60 6.70
N ALA A 190 32.99 21.24 6.02
CA ALA A 190 32.98 21.26 4.54
C ALA A 190 33.18 19.88 3.91
N GLU A 191 33.90 18.96 4.59
CA GLU A 191 34.33 17.68 4.00
C GLU A 191 33.40 16.50 4.34
N ALA A 192 32.62 16.59 5.42
CA ALA A 192 31.68 15.56 5.84
C ALA A 192 30.29 16.19 5.88
N GLY A 193 29.37 15.74 5.02
CA GLY A 193 27.97 16.17 5.05
C GLY A 193 27.21 15.79 6.34
N GLU A 194 27.91 15.37 7.39
CA GLU A 194 27.37 15.07 8.70
C GLU A 194 27.24 16.35 9.54
N VAL A 195 26.02 16.59 10.00
CA VAL A 195 25.71 17.70 10.89
C VAL A 195 26.13 17.34 12.31
N LEU A 196 27.15 18.01 12.86
CA LEU A 196 27.62 17.81 14.23
C LEU A 196 26.88 18.75 15.18
N ASP A 197 26.24 18.19 16.22
CA ASP A 197 25.63 18.99 17.28
C ASP A 197 26.74 19.60 18.16
N VAL A 198 26.69 20.91 18.40
CA VAL A 198 27.69 21.66 19.18
C VAL A 198 27.05 22.22 20.45
N GLY A 199 27.45 21.69 21.61
CA GLY A 199 26.98 22.12 22.93
C GLY A 199 25.59 21.61 23.29
N GLU A 200 25.15 21.92 24.51
CA GLU A 200 23.79 21.62 24.97
C GLU A 200 22.76 22.53 24.28
N PRO A 201 21.55 22.02 23.97
CA PRO A 201 20.50 22.83 23.36
C PRO A 201 19.93 23.84 24.36
N ASP A 202 19.70 25.07 23.91
CA ASP A 202 18.96 26.06 24.71
C ASP A 202 17.47 25.67 24.69
N LEU A 203 16.83 25.60 25.87
CA LEU A 203 15.39 25.35 26.02
C LEU A 203 14.64 26.67 26.18
N ILE A 204 13.81 27.01 25.19
CA ILE A 204 13.06 28.27 25.17
C ILE A 204 11.59 27.98 25.40
N PRO A 205 10.95 28.47 26.47
CA PRO A 205 9.54 28.22 26.72
C PRO A 205 8.67 28.68 25.54
N VAL A 206 7.75 27.83 25.09
CA VAL A 206 6.83 28.10 23.97
C VAL A 206 5.99 29.35 24.22
N SER A 207 5.69 29.67 25.48
CA SER A 207 4.97 30.88 25.89
C SER A 207 5.70 32.17 25.52
N GLU A 208 7.02 32.14 25.34
CA GLU A 208 7.85 33.29 25.00
C GLU A 208 8.20 33.35 23.51
N VAL A 209 7.83 32.32 22.74
CA VAL A 209 8.09 32.25 21.31
C VAL A 209 6.97 32.98 20.57
N ARG A 210 7.36 33.81 19.61
CA ARG A 210 6.43 34.45 18.67
C ARG A 210 6.60 33.83 17.29
N PHE A 211 5.52 33.85 16.54
CA PHE A 211 5.41 33.23 15.23
C PHE A 211 5.21 34.29 14.16
N ARG A 212 6.00 34.24 13.09
CA ARG A 212 5.88 35.15 11.97
C ARG A 212 5.66 34.40 10.67
N LEU A 213 4.74 34.91 9.87
CA LEU A 213 4.53 34.51 8.49
C LEU A 213 5.03 35.60 7.55
N SER A 214 5.70 35.17 6.51
CA SER A 214 6.18 36.05 5.46
C SER A 214 6.15 35.34 4.12
N ARG A 215 6.33 36.09 3.04
CA ARG A 215 6.45 35.56 1.69
C ARG A 215 7.91 35.45 1.31
N ARG A 216 8.25 34.35 0.64
CA ARG A 216 9.57 34.11 0.05
C ARG A 216 9.42 33.86 -1.43
N LEU A 217 10.21 34.56 -2.23
CA LEU A 217 10.28 34.33 -3.67
C LEU A 217 11.15 33.11 -3.96
N THR A 218 10.62 32.22 -4.79
CA THR A 218 11.31 31.05 -5.37
C THR A 218 11.25 31.16 -6.89
N VAL A 219 12.36 30.84 -7.55
CA VAL A 219 12.48 30.91 -9.00
C VAL A 219 12.36 29.50 -9.57
N ARG A 220 11.44 29.30 -10.50
CA ARG A 220 11.22 28.04 -11.21
C ARG A 220 11.85 28.08 -12.59
N LEU A 221 12.67 27.09 -12.87
CA LEU A 221 13.29 26.85 -14.17
C LEU A 221 12.29 26.15 -15.08
N GLN A 222 12.04 26.71 -16.25
CA GLN A 222 11.11 26.14 -17.23
C GLN A 222 11.87 25.27 -18.23
N SER A 223 11.39 24.05 -18.47
CA SER A 223 11.98 23.17 -19.50
C SER A 223 11.59 23.65 -20.91
N VAL A 224 12.43 23.37 -21.90
CA VAL A 224 12.08 23.59 -23.33
C VAL A 224 10.91 22.69 -23.77
N ALA A 225 10.78 21.50 -23.17
CA ALA A 225 9.69 20.55 -23.44
C ALA A 225 8.34 20.95 -22.79
N GLY A 226 8.32 22.05 -22.02
CA GLY A 226 7.19 22.48 -21.21
C GLY A 226 7.21 21.90 -19.79
N GLY A 227 6.80 22.70 -18.81
CA GLY A 227 6.75 22.33 -17.39
C GLY A 227 7.98 22.76 -16.58
N SER A 228 7.89 22.60 -15.25
CA SER A 228 8.97 22.92 -14.31
C SER A 228 10.06 21.86 -14.37
N ALA A 229 11.30 22.25 -14.68
CA ALA A 229 12.48 21.39 -14.66
C ALA A 229 13.24 21.45 -13.33
N GLY A 230 12.82 22.34 -12.42
CA GLY A 230 13.40 22.52 -11.09
C GLY A 230 13.04 23.88 -10.51
N SER A 231 13.32 24.06 -9.22
CA SER A 231 13.20 25.34 -8.53
C SER A 231 14.45 25.60 -7.73
N TYR A 232 14.86 26.87 -7.63
CA TYR A 232 15.90 27.29 -6.72
C TYR A 232 15.45 28.58 -6.01
N GLN A 233 16.04 28.86 -4.85
CA GLN A 233 15.79 30.12 -4.17
C GLN A 233 16.94 31.09 -4.46
N PRO A 234 16.66 32.27 -5.02
CA PRO A 234 17.66 33.32 -5.19
C PRO A 234 18.13 33.84 -3.82
N TYR A 235 19.40 34.24 -3.75
CA TYR A 235 20.00 34.87 -2.56
C TYR A 235 20.57 36.25 -2.94
N PRO A 236 20.06 37.36 -2.36
CA PRO A 236 20.57 38.68 -2.72
C PRO A 236 22.01 38.87 -2.22
N LYS A 237 22.94 39.16 -3.15
CA LYS A 237 24.37 39.36 -2.86
C LYS A 237 24.66 40.45 -1.81
N LYS A 238 23.79 41.47 -1.70
CA LYS A 238 23.94 42.61 -0.76
C LYS A 238 23.64 42.26 0.70
N ASN A 239 22.90 41.17 0.95
CA ASN A 239 22.52 40.73 2.30
C ASN A 239 23.26 39.46 2.75
N ARG A 240 24.29 39.00 2.02
CA ARG A 240 25.25 38.06 2.60
C ARG A 240 25.93 38.77 3.77
N PRO A 241 25.77 38.31 5.02
CA PRO A 241 26.47 38.91 6.16
C PRO A 241 27.97 38.95 5.85
N ALA A 242 28.68 40.02 6.21
CA ALA A 242 30.14 40.09 6.03
C ALA A 242 30.87 38.87 6.65
N LYS A 243 30.30 38.32 7.73
CA LYS A 243 30.74 37.07 8.37
C LYS A 243 30.57 35.81 7.50
N GLU A 244 29.86 35.87 6.39
CA GLU A 244 29.71 34.78 5.42
C GLU A 244 30.76 34.86 4.30
N ARG A 245 31.49 35.98 4.21
CA ARG A 245 32.71 36.12 3.40
C ARG A 245 33.98 35.77 4.18
N GLU A 246 33.99 35.94 5.52
CA GLU A 246 35.04 35.38 6.40
C GLU A 246 34.94 33.84 6.56
N ARG A 247 33.79 33.25 6.17
CA ARG A 247 33.44 31.83 6.27
C ARG A 247 34.13 30.87 5.29
N GLU A 248 34.92 31.39 4.34
CA GLU A 248 35.72 30.55 3.42
C GLU A 248 37.13 30.26 3.96
N ALA A 249 37.53 30.84 5.09
CA ALA A 249 38.89 30.71 5.61
C ALA A 249 39.14 29.45 6.48
N ASP A 250 38.12 28.85 7.12
CA ASP A 250 38.27 27.69 8.01
C ASP A 250 37.58 26.40 7.53
N GLY A 251 36.87 26.45 6.40
CA GLY A 251 36.18 25.31 5.82
C GLY A 251 35.05 24.71 6.68
N SER A 252 34.46 25.42 7.64
CA SER A 252 33.33 24.87 8.41
C SER A 252 32.24 25.89 8.69
N THR A 253 30.96 25.52 8.50
CA THR A 253 29.84 26.41 8.77
C THR A 253 29.20 26.04 10.11
N ILE A 254 29.36 26.90 11.13
CA ILE A 254 28.52 26.82 12.34
C ILE A 254 27.20 27.52 12.03
N SER A 255 26.12 26.74 11.92
CA SER A 255 24.76 27.23 11.74
C SER A 255 23.97 27.00 13.03
N GLN A 256 23.24 28.00 13.50
CA GLN A 256 22.22 27.74 14.52
C GLN A 256 20.98 27.23 13.80
N VAL A 257 20.53 26.02 14.15
CA VAL A 257 19.31 25.45 13.60
C VAL A 257 18.35 25.22 14.76
N VAL A 258 17.15 25.78 14.66
CA VAL A 258 16.04 25.38 15.53
C VAL A 258 15.64 23.98 15.09
N ARG A 259 16.17 22.97 15.77
CA ARG A 259 15.64 21.62 15.66
C ARG A 259 14.43 21.54 16.55
N MET A 260 13.24 21.62 15.96
CA MET A 260 12.10 21.01 16.60
C MET A 260 12.43 19.53 16.68
N THR A 261 12.82 19.03 17.85
CA THR A 261 12.82 17.59 18.07
C THR A 261 11.37 17.18 17.96
N THR A 262 11.00 16.77 16.74
CA THR A 262 9.94 15.81 16.56
C THR A 262 10.44 14.55 17.22
N ASP A 263 10.42 14.48 18.55
CA ASP A 263 10.40 13.18 19.23
C ASP A 263 9.19 12.50 18.61
N SER A 264 9.49 11.62 17.65
CA SER A 264 8.68 11.36 16.45
C SER A 264 7.53 10.41 16.71
N ARG A 265 7.28 10.16 17.98
CA ARG A 265 6.13 9.46 18.47
C ARG A 265 5.58 10.41 19.52
N ASP A 266 4.31 10.76 19.37
CA ASP A 266 3.50 11.00 20.54
C ASP A 266 3.98 9.99 21.60
N ALA A 267 4.24 10.44 22.82
CA ALA A 267 4.32 9.52 23.94
C ALA A 267 2.91 8.94 24.11
N ASP A 268 2.44 8.15 23.12
CA ASP A 268 1.47 7.10 23.31
C ASP A 268 1.92 6.46 24.61
N GLU A 269 1.03 6.45 25.61
CA GLU A 269 1.31 5.81 26.88
C GLU A 269 2.01 4.48 26.59
N PRO A 270 3.19 4.21 27.17
CA PRO A 270 4.00 3.07 26.80
C PRO A 270 3.12 1.81 26.74
N GLY A 271 2.80 1.33 25.53
CA GLY A 271 1.93 0.17 25.34
C GLY A 271 0.53 0.42 24.77
N SER A 272 0.12 1.65 24.45
CA SER A 272 -1.08 1.90 23.63
C SER A 272 -0.69 2.42 22.24
N VAL A 273 -1.59 2.26 21.29
CA VAL A 273 -1.52 2.94 20.00
C VAL A 273 -2.87 3.58 19.77
N SER A 274 -2.88 4.89 19.54
CA SER A 274 -4.11 5.68 19.43
C SER A 274 -4.37 6.17 18.01
N ALA A 275 -5.65 6.35 17.67
CA ALA A 275 -6.09 7.07 16.48
C ALA A 275 -7.24 7.99 16.89
N PHE A 276 -7.26 9.24 16.41
CA PHE A 276 -8.30 10.22 16.78
C PHE A 276 -8.52 10.33 18.30
N GLY A 277 -7.42 10.24 19.08
CA GLY A 277 -7.45 10.33 20.55
C GLY A 277 -8.01 9.09 21.25
N VAL A 278 -8.29 8.02 20.51
CA VAL A 278 -8.86 6.78 21.05
C VAL A 278 -7.86 5.64 20.92
N PRO A 279 -7.56 4.88 21.99
CA PRO A 279 -6.75 3.69 21.90
C PRO A 279 -7.38 2.67 20.94
N ILE A 280 -6.64 2.27 19.91
CA ILE A 280 -7.04 1.24 18.95
C ILE A 280 -6.27 -0.06 19.18
N ILE A 281 -5.10 0.00 19.82
CA ILE A 281 -4.34 -1.15 20.28
C ILE A 281 -3.92 -0.89 21.72
N VAL A 282 -4.13 -1.87 22.59
CA VAL A 282 -3.78 -1.80 24.00
C VAL A 282 -2.88 -2.95 24.40
N THR A 283 -1.95 -2.70 25.31
CA THR A 283 -1.12 -3.73 25.94
C THR A 283 -1.80 -4.17 27.22
N SER A 284 -2.27 -5.41 27.23
CA SER A 284 -2.97 -6.04 28.36
C SER A 284 -2.09 -7.12 29.00
N PRO A 285 -2.31 -7.48 30.28
CA PRO A 285 -1.69 -8.67 30.87
C PRO A 285 -1.99 -9.90 30.01
N ASN A 286 -0.99 -10.76 29.78
CA ASN A 286 -1.18 -11.95 28.97
C ASN A 286 -2.25 -12.85 29.61
N ARG A 287 -3.31 -13.12 28.85
CA ARG A 287 -4.41 -14.01 29.24
C ARG A 287 -4.77 -14.96 28.11
N LEU A 288 -5.51 -16.02 28.44
CA LEU A 288 -6.02 -16.91 27.41
C LEU A 288 -7.07 -16.12 26.65
N LYS A 289 -6.84 -15.87 25.37
CA LYS A 289 -7.82 -15.20 24.52
C LYS A 289 -9.04 -16.11 24.36
N PRO A 290 -10.26 -15.55 24.26
CA PRO A 290 -11.43 -16.32 23.85
C PRO A 290 -11.18 -17.03 22.52
N GLY A 291 -11.60 -18.29 22.40
CA GLY A 291 -11.41 -19.13 21.22
C GLY A 291 -12.66 -19.94 20.89
N HIS A 292 -12.76 -20.43 19.66
CA HIS A 292 -13.85 -21.31 19.24
C HIS A 292 -13.65 -22.78 19.66
N LEU A 293 -12.41 -23.17 19.98
CA LEU A 293 -12.10 -24.49 20.52
C LEU A 293 -12.26 -24.46 22.05
N ALA A 294 -13.19 -25.24 22.58
CA ALA A 294 -13.34 -25.43 24.02
C ALA A 294 -12.17 -26.27 24.57
N LEU A 295 -11.12 -25.62 25.06
CA LEU A 295 -9.87 -26.27 25.50
C LEU A 295 -10.04 -27.18 26.73
N ASP A 296 -11.18 -27.07 27.42
CA ASP A 296 -11.55 -27.94 28.55
C ASP A 296 -12.48 -29.08 28.15
N ALA A 297 -12.88 -29.17 26.88
CA ALA A 297 -13.78 -30.23 26.43
C ALA A 297 -13.13 -31.62 26.59
N PRO A 298 -13.88 -32.66 27.00
CA PRO A 298 -13.35 -34.02 27.11
C PRO A 298 -12.71 -34.56 25.82
N ALA A 299 -13.21 -34.13 24.65
CA ALA A 299 -12.64 -34.49 23.36
C ALA A 299 -11.21 -33.93 23.14
N VAL A 300 -10.91 -32.79 23.77
CA VAL A 300 -9.62 -32.09 23.70
C VAL A 300 -8.67 -32.52 24.82
N ASN A 301 -9.16 -33.07 25.93
CA ASN A 301 -8.36 -33.46 27.09
C ASN A 301 -7.95 -34.94 27.05
N ARG A 302 -7.22 -35.33 26.01
CA ARG A 302 -6.67 -36.69 25.86
C ARG A 302 -5.25 -36.76 26.39
N PRO A 303 -4.81 -37.89 26.97
CA PRO A 303 -3.44 -38.06 27.41
C PRO A 303 -2.49 -38.12 26.20
N MET A 304 -1.42 -37.34 26.22
CA MET A 304 -0.36 -37.31 25.21
C MET A 304 1.00 -37.33 25.88
N ARG A 305 1.96 -38.06 25.31
CA ARG A 305 3.35 -38.02 25.76
C ARG A 305 4.09 -36.90 25.01
N LEU A 306 4.84 -36.08 25.75
CA LEU A 306 5.70 -35.04 25.19
C LEU A 306 7.12 -35.54 24.88
N ASP A 307 7.38 -36.84 25.04
CA ASP A 307 8.64 -37.43 24.61
C ASP A 307 8.76 -37.39 23.08
N GLY A 308 9.91 -36.94 22.57
CA GLY A 308 10.22 -37.03 21.14
C GLY A 308 10.77 -35.77 20.47
N SER A 309 11.07 -35.96 19.19
CA SER A 309 11.75 -35.07 18.26
C SER A 309 10.92 -33.88 17.76
N ARG A 310 9.86 -33.48 18.47
CA ARG A 310 8.99 -32.36 18.05
C ARG A 310 9.75 -31.07 18.25
N LYS A 311 10.13 -30.43 17.15
CA LYS A 311 10.98 -29.24 17.14
C LYS A 311 10.20 -27.98 16.84
N THR A 312 8.96 -28.06 16.37
CA THR A 312 8.19 -26.89 15.91
C THR A 312 6.76 -26.86 16.43
N VAL A 313 6.14 -25.67 16.38
CA VAL A 313 4.73 -25.48 16.76
C VAL A 313 3.81 -26.33 15.87
N GLY A 314 4.11 -26.40 14.57
CA GLY A 314 3.35 -27.20 13.61
C GLY A 314 3.35 -28.69 13.95
N GLU A 315 4.52 -29.27 14.18
CA GLU A 315 4.67 -30.69 14.55
C GLU A 315 3.98 -31.03 15.88
N LEU A 316 4.06 -30.11 16.87
CA LEU A 316 3.39 -30.29 18.15
C LEU A 316 1.86 -30.28 17.97
N LEU A 317 1.34 -29.33 17.18
CA LEU A 317 -0.09 -29.20 16.96
C LEU A 317 -0.66 -30.38 16.15
N GLU A 318 0.07 -30.86 15.15
CA GLU A 318 -0.26 -32.07 14.37
C GLU A 318 -0.38 -33.29 15.29
N SER A 319 0.60 -33.48 16.19
CA SER A 319 0.57 -34.57 17.17
C SER A 319 -0.64 -34.48 18.12
N VAL A 320 -1.03 -33.28 18.53
CA VAL A 320 -2.26 -33.09 19.32
C VAL A 320 -3.50 -33.43 18.49
N GLY A 321 -3.51 -33.06 17.20
CA GLY A 321 -4.56 -33.39 16.25
C GLY A 321 -4.78 -34.90 16.12
N ASP A 322 -3.70 -35.67 15.98
CA ASP A 322 -3.75 -37.13 15.88
C ASP A 322 -4.37 -37.78 17.13
N VAL A 323 -3.97 -37.33 18.31
CA VAL A 323 -4.47 -37.85 19.59
C VAL A 323 -5.94 -37.49 19.83
N THR A 324 -6.33 -36.25 19.51
CA THR A 324 -7.69 -35.74 19.74
C THR A 324 -8.66 -36.06 18.61
N ARG A 325 -8.15 -36.49 17.45
CA ARG A 325 -8.89 -36.61 16.17
C ARG A 325 -9.51 -35.30 15.70
N LEU A 326 -8.97 -34.17 16.15
CA LEU A 326 -9.35 -32.84 15.68
C LEU A 326 -8.43 -32.41 14.56
N ARG A 327 -8.98 -31.73 13.55
CA ARG A 327 -8.17 -31.12 12.50
C ARG A 327 -7.65 -29.77 12.99
N LEU A 328 -6.49 -29.81 13.62
CA LEU A 328 -5.78 -28.63 14.09
C LEU A 328 -4.80 -28.17 13.02
N VAL A 329 -4.81 -26.88 12.69
CA VAL A 329 -3.90 -26.28 11.71
C VAL A 329 -3.20 -25.10 12.37
N THR A 330 -1.93 -24.91 12.03
CA THR A 330 -1.14 -23.77 12.50
C THR A 330 -0.97 -22.77 11.38
N ASP A 331 -1.07 -21.47 11.66
CA ASP A 331 -0.71 -20.47 10.64
C ASP A 331 0.75 -20.66 10.21
N LYS A 332 1.00 -20.71 8.90
CA LYS A 332 2.30 -20.99 8.28
C LYS A 332 3.41 -20.07 8.81
N ARG A 333 3.07 -18.83 9.18
CA ARG A 333 4.03 -17.85 9.71
C ARG A 333 4.57 -18.24 11.08
N ILE A 334 3.84 -19.07 11.82
CA ILE A 334 4.23 -19.54 13.15
C ILE A 334 4.49 -21.05 13.19
N ALA A 335 4.09 -21.80 12.16
CA ALA A 335 4.22 -23.26 12.13
C ALA A 335 5.67 -23.73 12.31
N SER A 336 6.63 -23.00 11.73
CA SER A 336 8.07 -23.31 11.82
C SER A 336 8.74 -22.78 13.09
N LEU A 337 8.02 -22.05 13.95
CA LEU A 337 8.60 -21.55 15.19
C LEU A 337 9.03 -22.71 16.07
N PRO A 338 10.27 -22.68 16.61
CA PRO A 338 10.75 -23.81 17.36
C PRO A 338 10.03 -23.95 18.69
N VAL A 339 9.85 -25.19 19.13
CA VAL A 339 9.30 -25.54 20.44
C VAL A 339 10.39 -26.23 21.24
N GLY A 340 10.80 -25.59 22.34
CA GLY A 340 11.67 -26.24 23.31
C GLY A 340 10.83 -26.94 24.37
N CYS A 341 10.84 -28.28 24.39
CA CYS A 341 10.25 -29.10 25.44
C CYS A 341 11.34 -29.72 26.30
N ARG A 342 11.33 -29.44 27.61
CA ARG A 342 12.09 -30.22 28.60
C ARG A 342 11.13 -31.19 29.25
N VAL A 343 11.47 -32.47 29.33
CA VAL A 343 10.61 -33.55 29.87
C VAL A 343 11.42 -34.38 30.86
N ALA A 344 10.79 -34.87 31.93
CA ALA A 344 11.46 -35.74 32.90
C ALA A 344 11.93 -37.07 32.26
N PRO A 345 13.03 -37.67 32.74
CA PRO A 345 13.43 -39.02 32.34
C PRO A 345 12.28 -40.03 32.53
N GLY A 346 11.98 -40.85 31.52
CA GLY A 346 10.84 -41.77 31.51
C GLY A 346 9.61 -41.29 30.71
N GLY A 347 9.63 -40.03 30.26
CA GLY A 347 8.55 -39.41 29.49
C GLY A 347 7.42 -38.94 30.40
N GLN A 348 6.85 -37.76 30.10
CA GLN A 348 5.72 -37.20 30.83
C GLN A 348 4.47 -37.28 29.98
N VAL A 349 3.40 -37.81 30.56
CA VAL A 349 2.05 -37.78 30.00
C VAL A 349 1.39 -36.48 30.49
N VAL A 350 0.83 -35.71 29.57
CA VAL A 350 0.10 -34.47 29.84
C VAL A 350 -1.25 -34.49 29.12
N SER A 351 -2.19 -33.66 29.55
CA SER A 351 -3.41 -33.43 28.77
C SER A 351 -3.12 -32.61 27.52
N THR A 352 -3.65 -33.03 26.37
CA THR A 352 -3.59 -32.25 25.14
C THR A 352 -4.24 -30.86 25.29
N GLY A 353 -5.28 -30.71 26.11
CA GLY A 353 -5.88 -29.39 26.37
C GLY A 353 -4.93 -28.43 27.08
N ASP A 354 -4.08 -28.93 27.98
CA ASP A 354 -3.07 -28.11 28.66
C ASP A 354 -1.94 -27.70 27.72
N VAL A 355 -1.54 -28.58 26.79
CA VAL A 355 -0.59 -28.25 25.71
C VAL A 355 -1.13 -27.10 24.85
N LEU A 356 -2.40 -27.19 24.43
CA LEU A 356 -3.03 -26.15 23.60
C LEU A 356 -3.16 -24.83 24.36
N LYS A 357 -3.57 -24.84 25.64
CA LYS A 357 -3.60 -23.64 26.49
C LYS A 357 -2.22 -23.02 26.65
N ALA A 358 -1.19 -23.83 26.89
CA ALA A 358 0.19 -23.37 27.02
C ALA A 358 0.67 -22.70 25.72
N LEU A 359 0.44 -23.32 24.56
CA LEU A 359 0.75 -22.74 23.25
C LEU A 359 0.02 -21.40 23.02
N CYS A 360 -1.29 -21.33 23.29
CA CYS A 360 -2.04 -20.08 23.17
C CYS A 360 -1.45 -18.97 24.06
N ARG A 361 -1.01 -19.29 25.29
CA ARG A 361 -0.40 -18.33 26.21
C ARG A 361 0.99 -17.90 25.76
N SER A 362 1.84 -18.82 25.30
CA SER A 362 3.20 -18.49 24.84
C SER A 362 3.19 -17.65 23.57
N LEU A 363 2.27 -17.91 22.65
CA LEU A 363 2.15 -17.18 21.39
C LEU A 363 1.23 -15.96 21.49
N THR A 364 0.48 -15.80 22.58
CA THR A 364 -0.64 -14.84 22.71
C THR A 364 -1.74 -15.05 21.66
N GLY A 365 -1.98 -16.31 21.28
CA GLY A 365 -2.94 -16.72 20.26
C GLY A 365 -4.24 -17.33 20.79
N THR A 366 -5.04 -17.81 19.85
CA THR A 366 -6.33 -18.48 20.06
C THR A 366 -6.64 -19.44 18.91
N PHE A 367 -7.66 -20.29 19.06
CA PHE A 367 -8.14 -21.18 18.01
C PHE A 367 -9.40 -20.62 17.35
N ARG A 368 -9.31 -20.35 16.04
CA ARG A 368 -10.45 -19.99 15.19
C ARG A 368 -11.01 -21.24 14.50
N ARG A 369 -12.28 -21.51 14.71
CA ARG A 369 -13.06 -22.48 13.94
C ARG A 369 -13.31 -21.97 12.52
N LEU A 370 -13.04 -22.82 11.53
CA LEU A 370 -13.37 -22.62 10.12
C LEU A 370 -14.22 -23.79 9.63
N ASP A 371 -15.42 -23.48 9.16
CA ASP A 371 -16.33 -24.45 8.58
C ASP A 371 -16.03 -24.64 7.09
N GLY A 372 -15.89 -25.89 6.68
CA GLY A 372 -15.62 -26.31 5.32
C GLY A 372 -16.81 -27.01 4.66
N PRO A 373 -16.64 -27.46 3.42
CA PRO A 373 -17.67 -28.23 2.72
C PRO A 373 -17.99 -29.54 3.48
N ASN A 374 -19.23 -30.00 3.35
CA ASN A 374 -19.72 -31.26 3.93
C ASN A 374 -19.56 -31.36 5.45
N GLY A 375 -19.63 -30.24 6.17
CA GLY A 375 -19.52 -30.20 7.63
C GLY A 375 -18.10 -30.42 8.16
N ALA A 376 -17.08 -30.37 7.30
CA ALA A 376 -15.69 -30.41 7.74
C ALA A 376 -15.38 -29.20 8.63
N VAL A 377 -14.63 -29.41 9.72
CA VAL A 377 -14.24 -28.34 10.64
C VAL A 377 -12.73 -28.35 10.82
N ILE A 378 -12.11 -27.18 10.74
CA ILE A 378 -10.70 -26.94 11.11
C ILE A 378 -10.66 -25.97 12.28
N TYR A 379 -9.73 -26.19 13.20
CA TYR A 379 -9.35 -25.19 14.20
C TYR A 379 -7.95 -24.66 13.87
N LEU A 380 -7.88 -23.39 13.47
CA LEU A 380 -6.65 -22.69 13.14
C LEU A 380 -6.09 -21.97 14.37
N LEU A 381 -4.83 -22.21 14.73
CA LEU A 381 -4.09 -21.40 15.70
C LEU A 381 -3.70 -20.05 15.07
N THR A 382 -4.31 -18.96 15.55
CA THR A 382 -4.18 -17.59 15.03
C THR A 382 -4.16 -16.57 16.19
N ASP A 383 -4.06 -15.28 15.90
CA ASP A 383 -4.03 -14.21 16.91
C ASP A 383 -5.39 -13.90 17.54
N ASP A 384 -6.45 -13.93 16.74
CA ASP A 384 -7.79 -13.45 17.11
C ASP A 384 -8.87 -14.33 16.46
N VAL A 385 -10.05 -14.47 17.06
CA VAL A 385 -11.11 -15.33 16.50
C VAL A 385 -11.80 -14.74 15.27
N GLU A 386 -11.79 -13.42 15.12
CA GLU A 386 -12.44 -12.72 14.01
C GLU A 386 -11.53 -12.62 12.79
N GLY A 387 -10.27 -12.27 13.01
CA GLY A 387 -9.35 -11.92 11.93
C GLY A 387 -8.66 -10.61 12.23
N ILE A 388 -7.32 -10.58 12.23
CA ILE A 388 -6.61 -9.31 12.39
C ILE A 388 -7.04 -8.33 11.27
N GLY A 389 -7.11 -8.82 10.04
CA GLY A 389 -7.56 -8.03 8.90
C GLY A 389 -8.99 -7.53 9.04
N THR A 390 -9.91 -8.38 9.52
CA THR A 390 -11.30 -7.97 9.79
C THR A 390 -11.37 -6.89 10.88
N ARG A 391 -10.58 -7.02 11.96
CA ARG A 391 -10.48 -6.01 13.02
C ARG A 391 -10.04 -4.67 12.46
N PHE A 392 -8.99 -4.65 11.65
CA PHE A 392 -8.53 -3.41 11.06
C PHE A 392 -9.47 -2.83 10.01
N ALA A 393 -10.15 -3.66 9.21
CA ALA A 393 -11.16 -3.17 8.27
C ALA A 393 -12.31 -2.48 9.01
N ARG A 394 -12.71 -2.98 10.20
CA ARG A 394 -13.67 -2.28 11.07
C ARG A 394 -13.11 -0.98 11.63
N LEU A 395 -11.85 -0.96 12.07
CA LEU A 395 -11.20 0.27 12.54
C LEU A 395 -11.07 1.31 11.42
N GLU A 396 -10.77 0.88 10.20
CA GLU A 396 -10.74 1.74 9.03
C GLU A 396 -12.12 2.36 8.78
N ARG A 397 -13.18 1.54 8.78
CA ARG A 397 -14.56 2.03 8.66
C ARG A 397 -14.94 3.01 9.77
N TRP A 398 -14.57 2.71 11.02
CA TRP A 398 -14.75 3.61 12.15
C TRP A 398 -14.00 4.95 11.95
N ALA A 399 -12.82 4.91 11.36
CA ALA A 399 -12.00 6.10 11.12
C ALA A 399 -12.40 6.93 9.90
N GLN A 400 -13.20 6.38 8.97
CA GLN A 400 -13.64 7.13 7.79
C GLN A 400 -14.43 8.39 8.17
N GLU A 401 -15.38 8.27 9.09
CA GLU A 401 -16.22 9.41 9.53
C GLU A 401 -15.40 10.54 10.17
N PRO A 402 -14.57 10.32 11.21
CA PRO A 402 -13.74 11.39 11.77
C PRO A 402 -12.68 11.89 10.78
N SER A 403 -12.20 11.06 9.85
CA SER A 403 -11.32 11.52 8.77
C SER A 403 -12.04 12.47 7.81
N GLN A 404 -13.26 12.14 7.40
CA GLN A 404 -14.09 13.01 6.58
C GLN A 404 -14.45 14.30 7.32
N GLN A 405 -14.78 14.21 8.61
CA GLN A 405 -15.04 15.38 9.45
C GLN A 405 -13.79 16.26 9.56
N ARG A 406 -12.62 15.67 9.83
CA ARG A 406 -11.32 16.37 9.84
C ARG A 406 -11.05 17.05 8.50
N ASN A 407 -11.29 16.37 7.38
CA ASN A 407 -11.11 16.94 6.04
C ASN A 407 -12.07 18.11 5.79
N ARG A 408 -13.34 18.02 6.22
CA ARG A 408 -14.30 19.13 6.15
C ARG A 408 -13.87 20.31 7.02
N ILE A 409 -13.43 20.06 8.25
CA ILE A 409 -12.89 21.07 9.17
C ILE A 409 -11.67 21.76 8.54
N ASN A 410 -10.74 21.00 7.99
CA ASN A 410 -9.54 21.54 7.36
C ASN A 410 -9.86 22.30 6.07
N GLN A 411 -10.78 21.81 5.25
CA GLN A 411 -11.23 22.51 4.05
C GLN A 411 -11.92 23.83 4.41
N LYS A 412 -12.81 23.82 5.40
CA LYS A 412 -13.44 25.05 5.92
C LYS A 412 -12.38 26.02 6.43
N ALA A 413 -11.41 25.54 7.20
CA ALA A 413 -10.32 26.37 7.70
C ALA A 413 -9.52 27.02 6.56
N LEU A 414 -9.22 26.28 5.51
CA LEU A 414 -8.59 26.85 4.32
C LEU A 414 -9.51 27.88 3.66
N ASP A 415 -10.81 27.63 3.53
CA ASP A 415 -11.78 28.57 2.95
C ASP A 415 -11.84 29.88 3.77
N ASP A 416 -11.92 29.77 5.10
CA ASP A 416 -11.89 30.89 6.05
C ASP A 416 -10.59 31.70 5.93
N CYS A 417 -9.44 31.03 5.73
CA CYS A 417 -8.19 31.72 5.43
C CYS A 417 -8.29 32.50 4.11
N GLY A 418 -8.87 31.91 3.06
CA GLY A 418 -9.06 32.58 1.77
C GLY A 418 -9.90 33.85 1.88
N GLU A 419 -10.94 33.84 2.71
CA GLU A 419 -11.80 34.99 2.99
C GLU A 419 -11.08 36.10 3.77
N ALA A 420 -10.06 35.75 4.57
CA ALA A 420 -9.24 36.70 5.30
C ALA A 420 -8.22 37.45 4.41
N ASP A 421 -8.05 37.05 3.14
CA ASP A 421 -7.09 37.58 2.16
C ASP A 421 -5.66 37.70 2.73
N PRO A 422 -4.99 36.57 3.05
CA PRO A 422 -3.69 36.57 3.70
C PRO A 422 -2.62 37.27 2.89
N LEU A 423 -2.74 37.33 1.55
CA LEU A 423 -1.80 38.05 0.70
C LEU A 423 -1.75 39.56 0.98
N SER A 424 -2.83 40.15 1.49
CA SER A 424 -2.86 41.56 1.91
C SER A 424 -2.13 41.81 3.23
N ALA A 425 -2.00 40.79 4.07
CA ALA A 425 -1.38 40.88 5.39
C ALA A 425 0.08 40.39 5.41
N LEU A 426 0.45 39.52 4.46
CA LEU A 426 1.75 38.88 4.41
C LEU A 426 2.68 39.60 3.42
N GLY A 427 3.65 40.34 3.95
CA GLY A 427 4.72 40.95 3.15
C GLY A 427 5.82 39.96 2.78
N PHE A 428 6.71 40.37 1.87
CA PHE A 428 7.99 39.69 1.64
C PHE A 428 8.98 40.08 2.75
N LEU A 429 9.86 39.16 3.14
CA LEU A 429 10.94 39.54 4.06
C LEU A 429 11.84 40.59 3.42
N PRO A 430 12.38 41.56 4.19
CA PRO A 430 13.34 42.53 3.67
C PRO A 430 14.57 41.87 3.02
N SER A 431 14.92 40.66 3.46
CA SER A 431 16.02 39.86 2.89
C SER A 431 15.65 39.10 1.61
N ASN A 432 14.37 39.02 1.24
CA ASN A 432 13.84 38.28 0.09
C ASN A 432 13.00 39.17 -0.85
N ASP A 433 12.89 40.47 -0.57
CA ASP A 433 12.33 41.42 -1.51
C ASP A 433 13.38 41.72 -2.58
N PHE A 434 13.24 41.08 -3.74
CA PHE A 434 14.09 41.33 -4.90
C PHE A 434 13.76 42.64 -5.60
N GLY A 435 12.88 43.47 -5.01
CA GLY A 435 12.38 44.71 -5.61
C GLY A 435 11.54 44.42 -6.85
N LEU A 436 10.73 43.36 -6.82
CA LEU A 436 9.83 43.07 -7.94
C LEU A 436 8.86 44.25 -8.12
N PRO A 437 8.66 44.74 -9.36
CA PRO A 437 7.65 45.75 -9.64
C PRO A 437 6.26 45.35 -9.11
N GLU A 438 5.48 46.32 -8.64
CA GLU A 438 4.15 46.10 -8.07
C GLU A 438 3.22 45.32 -9.03
N GLU A 439 3.33 45.57 -10.34
CA GLU A 439 2.58 44.84 -11.37
C GLU A 439 2.89 43.34 -11.39
N GLN A 440 4.15 42.95 -11.17
CA GLN A 440 4.55 41.53 -11.13
C GLN A 440 4.05 40.85 -9.86
N LEU A 441 4.15 41.54 -8.72
CA LEU A 441 3.61 41.08 -7.45
C LEU A 441 2.09 40.88 -7.54
N LYS A 442 1.38 41.84 -8.16
CA LYS A 442 -0.05 41.75 -8.41
C LYS A 442 -0.39 40.56 -9.31
N LYS A 443 0.34 40.37 -10.42
CA LYS A 443 0.15 39.22 -11.32
C LYS A 443 0.39 37.88 -10.60
N MET A 444 1.35 37.84 -9.67
CA MET A 444 1.55 36.68 -8.80
C MET A 444 0.35 36.45 -7.89
N ASP A 445 -0.11 37.48 -7.20
CA ASP A 445 -1.23 37.38 -6.27
C ASP A 445 -2.53 36.96 -6.98
N ASP A 446 -2.79 37.52 -8.16
CA ASP A 446 -3.93 37.17 -9.01
C ASP A 446 -3.87 35.70 -9.46
N SER A 447 -2.67 35.18 -9.76
CA SER A 447 -2.50 33.75 -10.07
C SER A 447 -2.81 32.85 -8.88
N TYR A 448 -2.40 33.24 -7.66
CA TYR A 448 -2.75 32.50 -6.44
C TYR A 448 -4.25 32.51 -6.15
N ARG A 449 -4.88 33.68 -6.27
CA ARG A 449 -6.34 33.83 -6.08
C ARG A 449 -7.14 33.06 -7.13
N GLY A 450 -6.61 32.93 -8.35
CA GLY A 450 -7.22 32.16 -9.44
C GLY A 450 -7.23 30.63 -9.25
N GLY A 451 -6.61 30.09 -8.19
CA GLY A 451 -6.75 28.67 -7.79
C GLY A 451 -6.08 27.63 -8.71
N GLY A 452 -5.29 28.06 -9.69
CA GLY A 452 -4.67 27.17 -10.68
C GLY A 452 -3.42 26.46 -10.15
N TRP A 453 -3.54 25.18 -9.75
CA TRP A 453 -2.36 24.33 -9.54
C TRP A 453 -1.55 24.18 -10.84
N GLY A 454 -0.27 24.55 -10.79
CA GLY A 454 0.68 24.41 -11.90
C GLY A 454 0.77 25.59 -12.88
N ASN A 455 0.00 26.65 -12.67
CA ASN A 455 0.03 27.86 -13.50
C ASN A 455 0.76 29.00 -12.79
N ASP A 456 2.00 28.75 -12.39
CA ASP A 456 2.82 29.84 -11.89
C ASP A 456 2.92 30.94 -12.94
N PRO A 457 2.77 32.21 -12.54
CA PRO A 457 2.95 33.30 -13.47
C PRO A 457 4.36 33.19 -14.05
N THR A 458 4.40 33.12 -15.37
CA THR A 458 5.65 33.19 -16.12
C THR A 458 5.89 34.62 -16.54
N PHE A 459 7.17 34.99 -16.54
CA PHE A 459 7.64 36.32 -16.87
C PHE A 459 8.79 36.20 -17.88
N PRO A 460 8.85 37.07 -18.90
CA PRO A 460 10.05 37.25 -19.67
C PRO A 460 11.23 37.61 -18.75
N VAL A 461 12.39 37.00 -18.99
CA VAL A 461 13.59 37.25 -18.19
C VAL A 461 14.05 38.73 -18.29
N SER A 462 13.68 39.41 -19.37
CA SER A 462 13.86 40.85 -19.57
C SER A 462 13.05 41.72 -18.61
N GLU A 463 12.02 41.19 -17.97
CA GLU A 463 11.22 41.91 -16.97
C GLU A 463 11.73 41.71 -15.54
N LEU A 464 12.71 40.84 -15.32
CA LEU A 464 13.33 40.68 -14.00
C LEU A 464 14.27 41.85 -13.69
N THR A 465 14.43 42.14 -12.39
CA THR A 465 15.45 43.05 -11.89
C THR A 465 16.85 42.58 -12.32
N PRO A 466 17.82 43.50 -12.53
CA PRO A 466 19.16 43.12 -12.97
C PRO A 466 19.80 42.04 -12.11
N GLU A 467 19.63 42.12 -10.79
CA GLU A 467 20.16 41.17 -9.81
C GLU A 467 19.52 39.78 -9.97
N LEU A 468 18.19 39.71 -10.07
CA LEU A 468 17.46 38.45 -10.21
C LEU A 468 17.72 37.81 -11.57
N ARG A 469 17.87 38.61 -12.63
CA ARG A 469 18.27 38.16 -13.96
C ARG A 469 19.66 37.53 -13.95
N GLU A 470 20.65 38.20 -13.33
CA GLU A 470 22.02 37.67 -13.25
C GLU A 470 22.04 36.33 -12.50
N ASP A 471 21.27 36.22 -11.41
CA ASP A 471 21.19 35.01 -10.60
C ASP A 471 20.46 33.86 -11.32
N PHE A 472 19.38 34.18 -12.04
CA PHE A 472 18.67 33.24 -12.92
C PHE A 472 19.57 32.71 -14.02
N MET A 473 20.27 33.58 -14.75
CA MET A 473 21.16 33.14 -15.83
C MET A 473 22.29 32.26 -15.29
N ARG A 474 22.87 32.60 -14.14
CA ARG A 474 23.88 31.76 -13.47
C ARG A 474 23.34 30.36 -13.14
N SER A 475 22.14 30.30 -12.57
CA SER A 475 21.49 29.03 -12.17
C SER A 475 21.06 28.19 -13.37
N ALA A 476 20.48 28.81 -14.39
CA ALA A 476 20.11 28.17 -15.65
C ALA A 476 21.35 27.62 -16.38
N SER A 477 22.45 28.38 -16.46
CA SER A 477 23.72 27.90 -17.02
C SER A 477 24.32 26.77 -16.19
N ALA A 478 24.24 26.80 -14.87
CA ALA A 478 24.70 25.70 -14.02
C ALA A 478 23.88 24.43 -14.25
N PHE A 479 22.55 24.55 -14.40
CA PHE A 479 21.66 23.43 -14.66
C PHE A 479 21.88 22.82 -16.05
N ASN A 480 22.02 23.66 -17.09
CA ASN A 480 22.26 23.24 -18.47
C ASN A 480 23.64 22.60 -18.71
N ARG A 481 24.58 22.72 -17.75
CA ARG A 481 25.88 22.04 -17.82
C ARG A 481 25.83 20.57 -17.38
N GLY A 482 24.77 20.13 -16.70
CA GLY A 482 24.53 18.70 -16.48
C GLY A 482 23.81 18.08 -17.68
N ASP A 483 23.90 16.76 -17.88
CA ASP A 483 23.14 15.98 -18.89
C ASP A 483 21.60 15.96 -18.62
N ARG A 484 21.04 17.10 -18.25
CA ARG A 484 19.63 17.31 -17.91
C ARG A 484 18.90 17.95 -19.10
N GLN A 485 17.56 17.95 -19.03
CA GLN A 485 16.74 18.64 -20.04
C GLN A 485 17.10 20.13 -20.11
N PRO A 486 17.22 20.71 -21.32
CA PRO A 486 17.55 22.11 -21.48
C PRO A 486 16.47 23.02 -20.87
N ILE A 487 16.94 24.01 -20.11
CA ILE A 487 16.13 25.04 -19.48
C ILE A 487 15.99 26.24 -20.41
N ARG A 488 14.78 26.77 -20.51
CA ARG A 488 14.47 28.04 -21.19
C ARG A 488 15.12 29.20 -20.45
N THR A 489 15.84 30.06 -21.18
CA THR A 489 16.50 31.26 -20.64
C THR A 489 15.77 32.55 -20.97
N ASP A 490 14.69 32.47 -21.73
CA ASP A 490 13.85 33.60 -22.15
C ASP A 490 12.66 33.83 -21.20
N VAL A 491 12.25 32.79 -20.47
CA VAL A 491 11.12 32.82 -19.53
C VAL A 491 11.52 32.24 -18.18
N VAL A 492 10.93 32.80 -17.13
CA VAL A 492 11.09 32.32 -15.76
C VAL A 492 9.73 32.14 -15.10
N GLY A 493 9.57 31.09 -14.28
CA GLY A 493 8.42 30.99 -13.39
C GLY A 493 8.77 31.63 -12.04
N LEU A 494 7.90 32.50 -11.53
CA LEU A 494 8.05 33.03 -10.17
C LEU A 494 7.00 32.40 -9.25
N GLU A 495 7.45 31.90 -8.10
CA GLU A 495 6.59 31.33 -7.07
C GLU A 495 6.83 32.04 -5.74
N SER A 496 5.78 32.59 -5.15
CA SER A 496 5.72 32.94 -3.74
C SER A 496 5.43 31.70 -2.91
N GLN A 497 6.26 31.46 -1.89
CA GLN A 497 6.04 30.45 -0.87
C GLN A 497 5.80 31.10 0.47
N LEU A 498 5.06 30.41 1.35
CA LEU A 498 4.91 30.84 2.73
C LEU A 498 6.20 30.49 3.48
N GLN A 499 6.87 31.50 3.99
CA GLN A 499 7.97 31.34 4.93
C GLN A 499 7.45 31.56 6.35
N HIS A 500 7.91 30.69 7.23
CA HIS A 500 7.51 30.65 8.63
C HIS A 500 8.75 30.88 9.48
N ASP A 501 8.71 31.83 10.40
CA ASP A 501 9.83 32.12 11.30
C ASP A 501 9.38 32.06 12.77
N TRP A 502 10.26 31.56 13.62
CA TRP A 502 10.18 31.66 15.07
C TRP A 502 10.96 32.88 15.55
N ILE A 503 10.28 33.82 16.18
CA ILE A 503 10.89 34.97 16.82
C ILE A 503 11.08 34.62 18.29
N LEU A 504 12.34 34.56 18.71
CA LEU A 504 12.72 34.26 20.08
C LEU A 504 12.64 35.52 20.96
N PRO A 505 12.70 35.39 22.30
CA PRO A 505 12.61 36.54 23.22
C PRO A 505 13.66 37.62 22.99
N ASN A 506 14.79 37.27 22.38
CA ASN A 506 15.85 38.20 21.99
C ASN A 506 15.57 38.94 20.66
N GLY A 507 14.36 38.80 20.09
CA GLY A 507 13.94 39.43 18.84
C GLY A 507 14.50 38.77 17.56
N ARG A 508 15.33 37.73 17.67
CA ARG A 508 15.87 37.05 16.49
C ARG A 508 14.85 36.10 15.88
N ALA A 509 14.66 36.22 14.58
CA ALA A 509 13.85 35.32 13.77
C ALA A 509 14.70 34.14 13.25
N TYR A 510 14.19 32.93 13.41
CA TYR A 510 14.78 31.70 12.89
C TYR A 510 13.77 31.02 11.97
N PRO A 511 14.15 30.65 10.73
CA PRO A 511 13.25 29.91 9.83
C PRO A 511 12.80 28.62 10.49
N ALA A 512 11.49 28.42 10.56
CA ALA A 512 10.93 27.17 11.01
C ALA A 512 11.19 26.09 9.95
N GLN A 513 11.98 25.08 10.30
CA GLN A 513 12.21 23.93 9.46
C GLN A 513 10.98 23.02 9.49
N PHE A 514 9.93 23.43 8.79
CA PHE A 514 8.81 22.54 8.51
C PHE A 514 9.17 21.57 7.41
N ASN A 515 8.53 20.41 7.45
CA ASN A 515 8.51 19.52 6.30
C ASN A 515 8.12 20.33 5.06
N GLU A 516 8.88 20.21 3.97
CA GLU A 516 8.67 20.93 2.71
C GLU A 516 7.20 20.87 2.25
N PHE A 517 6.48 19.80 2.58
CA PHE A 517 5.04 19.64 2.31
C PHE A 517 4.13 20.72 2.93
N VAL A 518 4.50 21.35 4.04
CA VAL A 518 3.73 22.49 4.60
C VAL A 518 3.99 23.77 3.81
N ASN A 519 5.20 23.94 3.30
CA ASN A 519 5.58 25.15 2.55
C ASN A 519 5.08 25.10 1.09
N TYR A 520 5.10 23.91 0.47
CA TYR A 520 4.62 23.72 -0.89
C TYR A 520 3.10 23.63 -0.93
N GLY A 521 2.48 24.73 -1.37
CA GLY A 521 1.05 24.76 -1.67
C GLY A 521 0.19 25.40 -0.60
N LEU A 522 0.61 25.47 0.66
CA LEU A 522 -0.21 26.08 1.73
C LEU A 522 -0.57 27.53 1.40
N LEU A 523 0.39 28.35 0.94
CA LEU A 523 0.09 29.74 0.50
C LEU A 523 -1.03 29.77 -0.55
N ARG A 524 -0.98 28.85 -1.53
CA ARG A 524 -2.03 28.78 -2.57
C ARG A 524 -3.36 28.34 -1.97
N SER A 525 -3.31 27.33 -1.10
CA SER A 525 -4.47 26.78 -0.44
C SER A 525 -5.14 27.82 0.46
N ILE A 526 -4.40 28.69 1.14
CA ILE A 526 -4.96 29.75 2.00
C ILE A 526 -5.28 31.04 1.24
N ALA A 527 -4.69 31.30 0.07
CA ALA A 527 -4.93 32.52 -0.70
C ALA A 527 -6.09 32.42 -1.70
N ALA A 528 -6.44 31.21 -2.15
CA ALA A 528 -7.54 31.01 -3.08
C ALA A 528 -8.89 31.00 -2.32
N PRO A 529 -9.83 31.92 -2.62
CA PRO A 529 -11.17 31.88 -2.04
C PRO A 529 -11.94 30.64 -2.53
N SER A 530 -12.93 30.21 -1.74
CA SER A 530 -13.72 29.00 -1.98
C SER A 530 -14.39 28.97 -3.37
N SER A 531 -14.80 30.12 -3.90
CA SER A 531 -15.40 30.28 -5.23
C SER A 531 -14.43 30.02 -6.39
N HIS A 532 -13.12 30.12 -6.17
CA HIS A 532 -12.08 29.94 -7.17
C HIS A 532 -11.25 28.67 -6.98
N ARG A 533 -11.45 27.92 -5.89
CA ARG A 533 -10.97 26.53 -5.79
C ARG A 533 -11.80 25.66 -6.72
N ALA A 534 -11.42 25.74 -7.99
CA ALA A 534 -11.92 25.02 -9.15
C ALA A 534 -13.12 24.09 -8.87
N LYS A 535 -14.29 24.44 -9.45
CA LYS A 535 -15.08 23.39 -10.12
C LYS A 535 -14.07 22.50 -10.85
N PRO A 536 -14.12 21.16 -10.71
CA PRO A 536 -13.15 20.25 -11.32
C PRO A 536 -12.83 20.78 -12.71
N ARG A 537 -11.56 21.16 -12.96
CA ARG A 537 -11.15 21.94 -14.15
C ARG A 537 -12.03 21.56 -15.33
N ASP A 538 -12.84 22.51 -15.83
CA ASP A 538 -13.32 22.41 -17.20
C ASP A 538 -12.08 22.16 -18.04
N THR A 539 -12.11 21.03 -18.69
CA THR A 539 -10.93 20.29 -19.05
C THR A 539 -9.98 21.15 -19.85
N LEU A 540 -8.69 21.09 -19.49
CA LEU A 540 -7.62 21.68 -20.29
C LEU A 540 -7.88 21.21 -21.72
N THR A 541 -8.30 22.15 -22.59
CA THR A 541 -8.52 21.89 -24.01
C THR A 541 -7.14 21.72 -24.60
N TYR A 542 -6.56 20.54 -24.40
CA TYR A 542 -5.37 20.12 -25.11
C TYR A 542 -5.75 20.15 -26.58
N LYS A 543 -5.02 20.94 -27.38
CA LYS A 543 -5.09 20.84 -28.83
C LYS A 543 -4.82 19.36 -29.16
N ASN A 544 -5.84 18.67 -29.66
CA ASN A 544 -5.68 17.30 -30.14
C ASN A 544 -4.51 17.33 -31.13
N PRO A 545 -3.46 16.52 -30.93
CA PRO A 545 -2.48 16.35 -32.00
C PRO A 545 -3.22 15.86 -33.25
N ALA A 546 -2.69 16.21 -34.41
CA ALA A 546 -3.24 15.72 -35.68
C ALA A 546 -3.39 14.19 -35.58
N PRO A 547 -4.56 13.64 -35.93
CA PRO A 547 -4.83 12.24 -35.71
C PRO A 547 -3.88 11.39 -36.55
N THR A 548 -3.21 10.45 -35.91
CA THR A 548 -2.16 9.66 -36.53
C THR A 548 -2.77 8.52 -37.34
N VAL A 549 -2.27 8.31 -38.57
CA VAL A 549 -2.74 7.26 -39.48
C VAL A 549 -2.28 5.90 -38.94
N LEU A 550 -3.21 4.93 -38.85
CA LEU A 550 -2.87 3.57 -38.41
C LEU A 550 -2.00 2.87 -39.46
N PRO A 551 -0.92 2.15 -39.07
CA PRO A 551 -0.10 1.43 -40.02
C PRO A 551 -0.94 0.43 -40.85
N PRO A 552 -0.80 0.41 -42.19
CA PRO A 552 -1.52 -0.53 -43.05
C PRO A 552 -1.12 -2.01 -42.84
N ALA A 553 -0.01 -2.28 -42.14
CA ALA A 553 0.58 -3.62 -41.99
C ALA A 553 -0.12 -4.55 -40.96
N LEU A 554 -1.15 -4.09 -40.24
CA LEU A 554 -1.80 -4.88 -39.19
C LEU A 554 -2.82 -5.88 -39.80
N LYS A 555 -2.47 -7.17 -39.86
CA LYS A 555 -3.31 -8.25 -40.39
C LYS A 555 -4.62 -8.47 -39.60
N ARG A 556 -4.68 -8.07 -38.33
CA ARG A 556 -5.87 -8.14 -37.48
C ARG A 556 -6.08 -6.83 -36.75
N ARG A 557 -7.26 -6.24 -36.87
CA ARG A 557 -7.71 -5.06 -36.13
C ARG A 557 -9.00 -5.42 -35.42
N VAL A 558 -8.98 -5.45 -34.08
CA VAL A 558 -10.10 -5.89 -33.24
C VAL A 558 -10.69 -4.69 -32.50
N LEU A 559 -12.00 -4.46 -32.60
CA LEU A 559 -12.71 -3.57 -31.69
C LEU A 559 -13.39 -4.39 -30.60
N VAL A 560 -13.16 -4.06 -29.33
CA VAL A 560 -13.97 -4.55 -28.21
C VAL A 560 -14.93 -3.44 -27.77
N ALA A 561 -16.24 -3.69 -27.86
CA ALA A 561 -17.30 -2.71 -27.56
C ALA A 561 -18.54 -3.38 -26.98
N GLN A 562 -19.47 -2.61 -26.40
CA GLN A 562 -20.80 -3.13 -26.03
C GLN A 562 -21.63 -3.46 -27.28
N LEU A 563 -22.47 -4.51 -27.19
CA LEU A 563 -23.46 -4.80 -28.22
C LEU A 563 -24.41 -3.60 -28.38
N PRO A 564 -24.58 -3.07 -29.60
CA PRO A 564 -25.50 -1.95 -29.82
C PRO A 564 -26.95 -2.27 -29.41
N GLU A 565 -27.65 -1.28 -28.86
CA GLU A 565 -29.00 -1.47 -28.34
C GLU A 565 -30.04 -1.66 -29.46
N THR A 566 -29.75 -1.11 -30.64
CA THR A 566 -30.66 -1.11 -31.80
C THR A 566 -29.99 -1.63 -33.07
N ALA A 567 -30.81 -2.19 -33.97
CA ALA A 567 -30.38 -2.64 -35.31
C ALA A 567 -29.67 -1.55 -36.12
N SER A 568 -30.20 -0.31 -36.07
CA SER A 568 -29.62 0.85 -36.75
C SER A 568 -28.20 1.14 -36.26
N GLN A 569 -28.00 1.17 -34.94
CA GLN A 569 -26.66 1.36 -34.37
C GLN A 569 -25.70 0.22 -34.73
N THR A 570 -26.17 -1.03 -34.78
CA THR A 570 -25.36 -2.16 -35.25
C THR A 570 -24.88 -1.94 -36.67
N ARG A 571 -25.77 -1.54 -37.59
CA ARG A 571 -25.39 -1.25 -38.98
C ARG A 571 -24.38 -0.10 -39.07
N SER A 572 -24.61 0.98 -38.33
CA SER A 572 -23.67 2.12 -38.28
C SER A 572 -22.30 1.70 -37.76
N LEU A 573 -22.25 0.86 -36.72
CA LEU A 573 -21.00 0.32 -36.19
C LEU A 573 -20.25 -0.50 -37.25
N PHE A 574 -20.90 -1.47 -37.90
CA PHE A 574 -20.22 -2.31 -38.89
C PHE A 574 -19.82 -1.55 -40.16
N ALA A 575 -20.59 -0.56 -40.58
CA ALA A 575 -20.20 0.35 -41.65
C ALA A 575 -18.94 1.15 -41.28
N LEU A 576 -18.87 1.64 -40.03
CA LEU A 576 -17.70 2.33 -39.49
C LEU A 576 -16.50 1.41 -39.37
N LEU A 577 -16.65 0.20 -38.82
CA LEU A 577 -15.58 -0.79 -38.71
C LEU A 577 -14.96 -1.11 -40.07
N ARG A 578 -15.80 -1.34 -41.08
CA ARG A 578 -15.36 -1.54 -42.46
C ARG A 578 -14.61 -0.32 -42.99
N ARG A 579 -15.15 0.89 -42.78
CA ARG A 579 -14.53 2.16 -43.20
C ARG A 579 -13.17 2.39 -42.53
N LYS A 580 -13.00 1.95 -41.29
CA LYS A 580 -11.77 2.07 -40.49
C LYS A 580 -10.84 0.85 -40.58
N GLY A 581 -11.17 -0.12 -41.44
CA GLY A 581 -10.37 -1.32 -41.67
C GLY A 581 -10.31 -2.30 -40.49
N PHE A 582 -11.25 -2.25 -39.54
CA PHE A 582 -11.33 -3.27 -38.49
C PHE A 582 -11.73 -4.62 -39.08
N THR A 583 -10.98 -5.66 -38.76
CA THR A 583 -11.21 -7.03 -39.24
C THR A 583 -12.08 -7.85 -38.29
N GLU A 584 -12.19 -7.43 -37.03
CA GLU A 584 -13.00 -8.11 -36.01
C GLU A 584 -13.74 -7.14 -35.09
N ALA A 585 -14.91 -7.55 -34.66
CA ALA A 585 -15.74 -6.89 -33.65
C ALA A 585 -16.05 -7.89 -32.53
N TRP A 586 -15.54 -7.65 -31.34
CA TRP A 586 -15.81 -8.45 -30.15
C TRP A 586 -16.82 -7.71 -29.28
N LEU A 587 -18.08 -8.14 -29.35
CA LEU A 587 -19.22 -7.42 -28.80
C LEU A 587 -19.63 -7.99 -27.43
N SER A 588 -19.58 -7.14 -26.41
CA SER A 588 -19.97 -7.46 -25.04
C SER A 588 -21.48 -7.57 -24.91
N VAL A 589 -21.94 -8.69 -24.34
CA VAL A 589 -23.35 -8.95 -24.07
C VAL A 589 -23.59 -8.95 -22.56
N ALA A 590 -24.46 -8.07 -22.08
CA ALA A 590 -24.75 -7.96 -20.65
C ALA A 590 -25.61 -9.13 -20.14
N ASN A 591 -26.45 -9.71 -21.00
CA ASN A 591 -27.34 -10.82 -20.67
C ASN A 591 -27.50 -11.78 -21.87
N SER A 592 -28.11 -12.94 -21.63
CA SER A 592 -28.37 -13.96 -22.66
C SER A 592 -29.86 -14.09 -22.99
N ASP A 593 -30.61 -13.00 -22.86
CA ASP A 593 -32.05 -13.01 -23.18
C ASP A 593 -32.29 -13.13 -24.69
N ALA A 594 -33.53 -13.43 -25.07
CA ALA A 594 -33.90 -13.65 -26.47
C ALA A 594 -33.69 -12.39 -27.35
N ALA A 595 -33.87 -11.18 -26.79
CA ALA A 595 -33.71 -9.93 -27.52
C ALA A 595 -32.23 -9.63 -27.79
N THR A 596 -31.37 -9.81 -26.79
CA THR A 596 -29.91 -9.71 -26.92
C THR A 596 -29.36 -10.75 -27.88
N LEU A 597 -29.84 -11.99 -27.84
CA LEU A 597 -29.46 -13.01 -28.81
C LEU A 597 -29.87 -12.64 -30.24
N ALA A 598 -31.06 -12.08 -30.43
CA ALA A 598 -31.53 -11.63 -31.74
C ALA A 598 -30.66 -10.50 -32.30
N ARG A 599 -30.35 -9.48 -31.47
CA ARG A 599 -29.43 -8.37 -31.83
C ARG A 599 -28.03 -8.87 -32.15
N PHE A 600 -27.51 -9.81 -31.36
CA PHE A 600 -26.20 -10.38 -31.60
C PHE A 600 -26.17 -11.20 -32.90
N ARG A 601 -27.24 -11.94 -33.21
CA ARG A 601 -27.38 -12.64 -34.50
C ARG A 601 -27.35 -11.67 -35.68
N GLU A 602 -28.04 -10.52 -35.58
CA GLU A 602 -27.96 -9.46 -36.59
C GLU A 602 -26.51 -8.95 -36.75
N ALA A 603 -25.79 -8.73 -35.65
CA ALA A 603 -24.39 -8.33 -35.69
C ALA A 603 -23.51 -9.37 -36.42
N VAL A 604 -23.69 -10.67 -36.16
CA VAL A 604 -22.97 -11.76 -36.85
C VAL A 604 -23.27 -11.74 -38.36
N THR A 605 -24.54 -11.57 -38.75
CA THR A 605 -24.94 -11.45 -40.17
C THR A 605 -24.27 -10.25 -40.85
N LEU A 606 -24.34 -9.06 -40.24
CA LEU A 606 -23.72 -7.83 -40.75
C LEU A 606 -22.19 -7.94 -40.80
N GLY A 607 -21.59 -8.65 -39.85
CA GLY A 607 -20.18 -8.99 -39.88
C GLY A 607 -19.81 -9.80 -41.12
N GLY A 608 -20.60 -10.83 -41.45
CA GLY A 608 -20.44 -11.59 -42.69
C GLY A 608 -20.52 -10.70 -43.95
N GLU A 609 -21.52 -9.82 -44.03
CA GLU A 609 -21.71 -8.89 -45.16
C GLU A 609 -20.56 -7.88 -45.31
N THR A 610 -20.02 -7.41 -44.17
CA THR A 610 -18.92 -6.43 -44.14
C THR A 610 -17.53 -7.06 -44.11
N LYS A 611 -17.44 -8.41 -44.13
CA LYS A 611 -16.19 -9.17 -43.91
C LYS A 611 -15.50 -8.87 -42.58
N THR A 612 -16.27 -8.46 -41.57
CA THR A 612 -15.81 -8.24 -40.20
C THR A 612 -16.17 -9.46 -39.35
N ARG A 613 -15.19 -10.15 -38.78
CA ARG A 613 -15.44 -11.31 -37.92
C ARG A 613 -16.06 -10.88 -36.59
N VAL A 614 -17.11 -11.56 -36.14
CA VAL A 614 -17.82 -11.16 -34.91
C VAL A 614 -17.53 -12.14 -33.79
N GLY A 615 -17.05 -11.65 -32.66
CA GLY A 615 -16.86 -12.39 -31.43
C GLY A 615 -17.86 -11.94 -30.37
N VAL A 616 -18.25 -12.84 -29.47
CA VAL A 616 -19.04 -12.49 -28.28
C VAL A 616 -18.10 -12.29 -27.11
N VAL A 617 -18.27 -11.19 -26.39
CA VAL A 617 -17.61 -10.95 -25.11
C VAL A 617 -18.64 -11.16 -24.02
N ILE A 618 -18.34 -12.06 -23.09
CA ILE A 618 -19.21 -12.42 -21.98
C ILE A 618 -18.51 -11.94 -20.72
N PRO A 619 -18.84 -10.73 -20.24
CA PRO A 619 -18.28 -10.22 -19.01
C PRO A 619 -18.91 -10.95 -17.82
N TRP A 620 -18.22 -10.93 -16.67
CA TRP A 620 -18.81 -11.27 -15.38
C TRP A 620 -19.36 -12.69 -15.28
N LEU A 621 -18.62 -13.65 -15.83
CA LEU A 621 -19.03 -15.05 -15.87
C LEU A 621 -19.38 -15.62 -14.47
N LEU A 622 -18.76 -15.07 -13.41
CA LEU A 622 -19.00 -15.42 -12.01
C LEU A 622 -20.05 -14.55 -11.30
N LYS A 623 -20.92 -13.87 -12.05
CA LYS A 623 -22.10 -13.20 -11.48
C LYS A 623 -23.35 -14.07 -11.59
N GLU A 624 -24.02 -14.21 -10.46
CA GLU A 624 -25.31 -14.87 -10.34
C GLU A 624 -26.39 -14.16 -11.15
N ASP A 625 -27.24 -14.96 -11.82
CA ASP A 625 -28.68 -14.68 -11.79
C ASP A 625 -29.18 -15.43 -10.55
N ALA A 626 -29.95 -14.77 -9.66
CA ALA A 626 -30.36 -15.21 -8.32
C ALA A 626 -30.93 -16.65 -8.22
N GLY A 627 -30.09 -17.67 -8.35
CA GLY A 627 -30.46 -19.08 -8.45
C GLY A 627 -30.11 -19.85 -7.19
N ALA A 628 -30.94 -20.83 -6.84
CA ALA A 628 -30.75 -21.68 -5.67
C ALA A 628 -29.46 -22.53 -5.79
N GLY A 629 -28.48 -22.27 -4.92
CA GLY A 629 -27.31 -23.16 -4.72
C GLY A 629 -25.94 -22.47 -4.80
N SER A 630 -25.86 -21.24 -5.28
CA SER A 630 -24.63 -20.45 -5.25
C SER A 630 -24.29 -20.00 -3.83
N VAL A 631 -23.00 -19.87 -3.53
CA VAL A 631 -22.55 -19.19 -2.31
C VAL A 631 -22.10 -17.79 -2.72
N PRO A 632 -22.77 -16.72 -2.24
CA PRO A 632 -22.34 -15.36 -2.52
C PRO A 632 -20.94 -15.17 -1.96
N GLU A 633 -20.09 -14.51 -2.74
CA GLU A 633 -18.77 -14.15 -2.26
C GLU A 633 -18.89 -12.96 -1.30
N ILE A 634 -18.03 -12.96 -0.28
CA ILE A 634 -18.06 -11.96 0.79
C ILE A 634 -16.71 -11.28 0.94
N ASN A 635 -16.75 -10.04 1.40
CA ASN A 635 -15.58 -9.28 1.76
C ASN A 635 -15.01 -9.70 3.13
N ILE A 636 -13.94 -9.03 3.56
CA ILE A 636 -13.30 -9.30 4.85
C ILE A 636 -14.19 -8.98 6.07
N LEU A 637 -15.23 -8.17 5.89
CA LEU A 637 -16.23 -7.82 6.89
C LEU A 637 -17.43 -8.78 6.91
N GLY A 638 -17.46 -9.76 6.00
CA GLY A 638 -18.56 -10.71 5.84
C GLY A 638 -19.74 -10.17 5.03
N GLU A 639 -19.59 -9.04 4.35
CA GLU A 639 -20.60 -8.42 3.52
C GLU A 639 -20.53 -8.97 2.10
N ASN A 640 -21.68 -9.27 1.52
CA ASN A 640 -21.77 -9.64 0.11
C ASN A 640 -21.68 -8.39 -0.79
N GLY A 641 -21.65 -8.63 -2.09
CA GLY A 641 -21.54 -7.55 -3.07
C GLY A 641 -22.65 -6.50 -3.04
N THR A 642 -23.86 -6.89 -2.65
CA THR A 642 -24.99 -5.97 -2.51
C THR A 642 -24.79 -5.02 -1.34
N ALA A 643 -24.38 -5.55 -0.18
CA ALA A 643 -24.13 -4.73 1.01
C ALA A 643 -22.97 -3.74 0.81
N VAL A 644 -21.89 -4.18 0.15
CA VAL A 644 -20.77 -3.28 -0.24
C VAL A 644 -21.25 -2.19 -1.19
N TYR A 645 -22.03 -2.55 -2.21
CA TYR A 645 -22.61 -1.59 -3.14
C TYR A 645 -23.45 -0.53 -2.41
N GLU A 646 -24.37 -0.94 -1.54
CA GLU A 646 -25.24 -0.03 -0.79
C GLU A 646 -24.45 0.94 0.10
N GLU A 647 -23.39 0.47 0.76
CA GLU A 647 -22.50 1.33 1.53
C GLU A 647 -21.79 2.35 0.63
N VAL A 648 -21.18 1.90 -0.47
CA VAL A 648 -20.46 2.78 -1.39
C VAL A 648 -21.40 3.87 -1.91
N ILE A 649 -22.62 3.50 -2.32
CA ILE A 649 -23.63 4.47 -2.78
C ILE A 649 -24.05 5.43 -1.67
N ARG A 650 -24.19 4.97 -0.42
CA ARG A 650 -24.44 5.85 0.72
C ARG A 650 -23.30 6.83 0.95
N SER A 651 -22.05 6.39 0.80
CA SER A 651 -20.86 7.24 1.02
C SER A 651 -20.67 8.33 -0.04
N VAL A 652 -21.22 8.12 -1.24
CA VAL A 652 -21.19 9.10 -2.35
C VAL A 652 -22.51 9.83 -2.55
N ALA A 653 -23.55 9.50 -1.75
CA ALA A 653 -24.84 10.15 -1.82
C ALA A 653 -24.69 11.68 -1.66
N GLY A 654 -25.33 12.44 -2.56
CA GLY A 654 -25.24 13.90 -2.60
C GLY A 654 -24.12 14.47 -3.46
N ARG A 655 -23.29 13.63 -4.11
CA ARG A 655 -22.36 14.09 -5.16
C ARG A 655 -23.05 14.19 -6.52
N GLU A 656 -22.64 15.14 -7.34
CA GLU A 656 -23.07 15.20 -8.74
C GLU A 656 -22.56 13.95 -9.49
N GLY A 657 -23.40 13.32 -10.33
CA GLY A 657 -23.06 12.10 -11.06
C GLY A 657 -23.24 10.78 -10.30
N VAL A 658 -24.00 10.77 -9.19
CA VAL A 658 -24.28 9.54 -8.42
C VAL A 658 -24.91 8.42 -9.26
N GLU A 659 -25.78 8.72 -10.24
CA GLU A 659 -26.39 7.68 -11.10
C GLU A 659 -25.36 6.98 -12.00
N THR A 660 -24.39 7.73 -12.55
CA THR A 660 -23.27 7.14 -13.30
C THR A 660 -22.40 6.26 -12.38
N LEU A 661 -22.16 6.71 -11.15
CA LEU A 661 -21.45 5.91 -10.14
C LEU A 661 -22.24 4.66 -9.72
N ARG A 662 -23.58 4.74 -9.63
CA ARG A 662 -24.45 3.59 -9.34
C ARG A 662 -24.27 2.50 -10.37
N HIS A 663 -24.36 2.82 -11.66
CA HIS A 663 -24.16 1.82 -12.70
C HIS A 663 -22.75 1.20 -12.63
N HIS A 664 -21.72 2.05 -12.48
CA HIS A 664 -20.34 1.61 -12.35
C HIS A 664 -20.13 0.64 -11.17
N TYR A 665 -20.62 0.99 -9.97
CA TYR A 665 -20.44 0.20 -8.77
C TYR A 665 -21.33 -1.05 -8.72
N ALA A 666 -22.54 -0.98 -9.28
CA ALA A 666 -23.41 -2.14 -9.45
C ALA A 666 -22.70 -3.23 -10.28
N ASN A 667 -22.14 -2.84 -11.42
CA ASN A 667 -21.36 -3.72 -12.29
C ASN A 667 -20.04 -4.17 -11.65
N ARG A 668 -19.50 -3.41 -10.70
CA ARG A 668 -18.26 -3.80 -10.00
C ARG A 668 -18.48 -4.77 -8.86
N TYR A 669 -19.54 -4.62 -8.07
CA TYR A 669 -19.66 -5.29 -6.77
C TYR A 669 -20.79 -6.31 -6.69
N MET A 670 -21.90 -6.14 -7.41
CA MET A 670 -23.06 -7.01 -7.18
C MET A 670 -22.92 -8.38 -7.86
N GLY A 671 -23.52 -9.40 -7.25
CA GLY A 671 -23.77 -10.71 -7.85
C GLY A 671 -22.60 -11.69 -7.84
N TRP A 672 -21.44 -11.34 -7.27
CA TRP A 672 -20.28 -12.24 -7.23
C TRP A 672 -20.49 -13.47 -6.36
N VAL A 673 -19.97 -14.59 -6.82
CA VAL A 673 -20.00 -15.87 -6.09
C VAL A 673 -18.63 -16.49 -5.98
N VAL A 674 -18.51 -17.44 -5.05
CA VAL A 674 -17.26 -18.15 -4.78
C VAL A 674 -16.86 -19.01 -5.99
N PRO A 675 -15.61 -18.93 -6.48
CA PRO A 675 -15.15 -19.83 -7.54
C PRO A 675 -15.35 -21.31 -7.15
N GLY A 676 -16.11 -22.02 -7.98
CA GLY A 676 -16.47 -23.42 -7.74
C GLY A 676 -17.75 -23.65 -6.94
N SER A 677 -18.43 -22.61 -6.43
CA SER A 677 -19.80 -22.76 -5.90
C SER A 677 -20.87 -22.70 -6.99
N GLN A 678 -20.51 -22.26 -8.21
CA GLN A 678 -21.44 -22.19 -9.32
C GLN A 678 -21.77 -23.55 -9.91
N ASN A 679 -23.02 -23.70 -10.34
CA ASN A 679 -23.45 -24.77 -11.22
C ASN A 679 -22.87 -24.52 -12.63
N ILE A 680 -21.70 -25.10 -12.94
CA ILE A 680 -21.03 -25.02 -14.26
C ILE A 680 -22.02 -25.27 -15.41
N PRO A 681 -22.89 -26.31 -15.36
CA PRO A 681 -23.96 -26.47 -16.34
C PRO A 681 -24.84 -25.23 -16.58
N SER A 682 -25.12 -24.41 -15.56
CA SER A 682 -25.86 -23.15 -15.75
C SER A 682 -25.09 -22.14 -16.58
N VAL A 683 -23.77 -22.03 -16.37
CA VAL A 683 -22.91 -21.16 -17.20
C VAL A 683 -22.90 -21.66 -18.63
N VAL A 684 -22.68 -22.96 -18.85
CA VAL A 684 -22.69 -23.54 -20.20
C VAL A 684 -24.02 -23.28 -20.90
N ARG A 685 -25.16 -23.48 -20.21
CA ARG A 685 -26.50 -23.16 -20.74
C ARG A 685 -26.67 -21.69 -21.10
N ARG A 686 -26.09 -20.76 -20.33
CA ARG A 686 -26.16 -19.31 -20.59
C ARG A 686 -25.40 -18.93 -21.86
N VAL A 687 -24.26 -19.57 -22.11
CA VAL A 687 -23.36 -19.26 -23.24
C VAL A 687 -23.72 -20.05 -24.50
N ALA A 688 -24.36 -21.22 -24.35
CA ALA A 688 -24.76 -22.13 -25.41
C ALA A 688 -25.51 -21.45 -26.59
N PRO A 689 -26.47 -20.52 -26.39
CA PRO A 689 -27.16 -19.89 -27.50
C PRO A 689 -26.25 -19.10 -28.43
N PHE A 690 -25.20 -18.45 -27.89
CA PHE A 690 -24.21 -17.74 -28.68
C PHE A 690 -23.28 -18.72 -29.41
N LEU A 691 -22.83 -19.77 -28.71
CA LEU A 691 -21.92 -20.79 -29.27
C LEU A 691 -22.53 -21.56 -30.45
N ARG A 692 -23.87 -21.60 -30.56
CA ARG A 692 -24.60 -22.23 -31.67
C ARG A 692 -24.78 -21.32 -32.89
N LEU A 693 -24.36 -20.04 -32.83
CA LEU A 693 -24.49 -19.12 -33.96
C LEU A 693 -23.43 -19.44 -35.03
N ALA A 694 -23.90 -19.76 -36.24
CA ALA A 694 -23.04 -19.88 -37.40
C ALA A 694 -22.36 -18.53 -37.71
N GLY A 695 -21.06 -18.54 -37.98
CA GLY A 695 -20.27 -17.34 -38.28
C GLY A 695 -19.65 -16.65 -37.06
N LEU A 696 -19.87 -17.16 -35.85
CA LEU A 696 -19.18 -16.69 -34.66
C LEU A 696 -17.68 -16.97 -34.76
N SER A 697 -16.85 -15.94 -34.56
CA SER A 697 -15.40 -16.02 -34.75
C SER A 697 -14.60 -16.13 -33.45
N ALA A 698 -15.19 -15.74 -32.33
CA ALA A 698 -14.58 -15.80 -31.01
C ALA A 698 -15.66 -15.83 -29.91
N VAL A 699 -15.39 -16.53 -28.82
CA VAL A 699 -16.09 -16.38 -27.54
C VAL A 699 -15.06 -15.97 -26.53
N VAL A 700 -15.30 -14.84 -25.86
CA VAL A 700 -14.31 -14.16 -25.05
C VAL A 700 -14.89 -13.97 -23.66
N PHE A 701 -14.25 -14.52 -22.63
CA PHE A 701 -14.62 -14.23 -21.25
C PHE A 701 -13.82 -13.05 -20.71
N THR A 702 -14.46 -12.04 -20.14
CA THR A 702 -13.80 -10.88 -19.51
C THR A 702 -14.27 -10.66 -18.08
N ASN A 703 -13.45 -9.98 -17.26
CA ASN A 703 -13.74 -9.69 -15.84
C ASN A 703 -14.30 -10.93 -15.12
N SER A 704 -13.62 -12.05 -15.29
CA SER A 704 -14.10 -13.36 -14.89
C SER A 704 -14.08 -13.57 -13.38
N ALA A 705 -13.57 -12.62 -12.59
CA ALA A 705 -13.38 -12.80 -11.17
C ALA A 705 -13.79 -11.57 -10.36
N ALA A 706 -14.27 -11.82 -9.14
CA ALA A 706 -14.61 -10.77 -8.19
C ALA A 706 -13.38 -9.92 -7.84
N PRO A 707 -13.55 -8.62 -7.51
CA PRO A 707 -12.48 -7.78 -6.96
C PRO A 707 -11.67 -8.51 -5.89
N GLY A 708 -10.34 -8.56 -6.03
CA GLY A 708 -9.45 -9.31 -5.15
C GLY A 708 -8.99 -10.67 -5.69
N TYR A 709 -9.60 -11.20 -6.76
CA TYR A 709 -9.12 -12.38 -7.47
C TYR A 709 -8.26 -12.06 -8.71
N THR A 710 -8.37 -10.84 -9.23
CA THR A 710 -7.77 -10.45 -10.52
C THR A 710 -6.30 -10.03 -10.42
N GLY A 711 -5.76 -9.68 -9.25
CA GLY A 711 -4.32 -9.46 -9.08
C GLY A 711 -3.76 -8.19 -9.75
N TYR A 712 -4.64 -7.25 -10.08
CA TYR A 712 -4.33 -5.99 -10.74
C TYR A 712 -3.33 -5.14 -9.91
N ARG A 713 -2.42 -4.37 -10.51
CA ARG A 713 -1.52 -3.45 -9.75
C ARG A 713 -2.28 -2.38 -8.97
N GLY A 714 -3.51 -2.04 -9.38
CA GLY A 714 -4.40 -1.22 -8.56
C GLY A 714 -4.79 -1.87 -7.23
N ASP A 715 -4.70 -3.20 -7.13
CA ASP A 715 -4.92 -3.97 -5.90
C ASP A 715 -3.61 -4.19 -5.07
N SER A 716 -2.45 -3.73 -5.54
CA SER A 716 -1.17 -4.03 -4.85
C SER A 716 -0.07 -2.95 -4.87
N ALA A 717 -0.06 -2.01 -5.83
CA ALA A 717 1.09 -1.13 -6.09
C ALA A 717 0.92 0.32 -5.60
N PHE A 718 -0.29 0.76 -5.30
CA PHE A 718 -0.53 2.00 -4.56
C PHE A 718 -1.33 1.61 -3.35
N GLY A 719 -0.78 1.79 -2.15
CA GLY A 719 -1.51 1.63 -0.89
C GLY A 719 -2.92 2.20 -1.07
N ASP A 720 -3.89 1.31 -0.94
CA ASP A 720 -5.25 1.52 -1.38
C ASP A 720 -5.86 2.75 -0.71
N GLY A 721 -6.09 3.80 -1.51
CA GLY A 721 -7.08 4.83 -1.16
C GLY A 721 -8.52 4.32 -1.21
N TYR A 722 -8.74 3.01 -1.43
CA TYR A 722 -10.03 2.35 -1.42
C TYR A 722 -10.06 1.23 -0.37
N ASN A 723 -11.14 1.21 0.41
CA ASN A 723 -11.36 0.36 1.58
C ASN A 723 -11.01 -1.11 1.33
N ILE A 724 -10.31 -1.72 2.28
CA ILE A 724 -10.07 -3.17 2.32
C ILE A 724 -11.41 -3.94 2.37
N GLY A 725 -12.49 -3.27 2.81
CA GLY A 725 -13.87 -3.72 2.74
C GLY A 725 -14.39 -4.03 1.31
N ASP A 726 -13.75 -3.57 0.24
CA ASP A 726 -14.30 -3.77 -1.10
C ASP A 726 -13.77 -5.04 -1.79
N ARG A 727 -12.88 -5.78 -1.13
CA ARG A 727 -12.24 -6.99 -1.70
C ARG A 727 -12.94 -8.25 -1.27
N PHE A 728 -13.21 -9.12 -2.23
CA PHE A 728 -13.83 -10.42 -2.07
C PHE A 728 -12.82 -11.54 -1.86
N GLY A 729 -13.31 -12.76 -1.61
CA GLY A 729 -12.47 -13.95 -1.44
C GLY A 729 -12.25 -14.30 0.03
N TYR A 730 -13.30 -14.09 0.84
CA TYR A 730 -13.31 -14.36 2.28
C TYR A 730 -14.49 -15.24 2.70
N SER A 731 -15.21 -15.85 1.75
CA SER A 731 -16.21 -16.88 2.06
C SER A 731 -15.63 -17.99 2.94
N ALA A 732 -16.47 -18.66 3.73
CA ALA A 732 -16.05 -19.78 4.57
C ALA A 732 -15.33 -20.86 3.75
N GLN A 733 -15.83 -21.19 2.56
CA GLN A 733 -15.21 -22.14 1.65
C GLN A 733 -13.84 -21.67 1.15
N THR A 734 -13.71 -20.41 0.73
CA THR A 734 -12.44 -19.84 0.26
C THR A 734 -11.40 -19.82 1.39
N ARG A 735 -11.81 -19.40 2.60
CA ARG A 735 -10.97 -19.38 3.80
C ARG A 735 -10.49 -20.78 4.18
N PHE A 736 -11.41 -21.73 4.26
CA PHE A 736 -11.11 -23.13 4.56
C PHE A 736 -10.09 -23.70 3.57
N ARG A 737 -10.30 -23.49 2.27
CA ARG A 737 -9.37 -23.95 1.23
C ARG A 737 -8.02 -23.27 1.31
N CYS A 738 -7.98 -21.96 1.57
CA CYS A 738 -6.73 -21.23 1.71
C CYS A 738 -5.89 -21.77 2.88
N VAL A 739 -6.53 -22.05 4.03
CA VAL A 739 -5.85 -22.64 5.19
C VAL A 739 -5.29 -24.02 4.87
N ILE A 740 -6.00 -24.84 4.10
CA ILE A 740 -5.51 -26.17 3.72
C ILE A 740 -4.40 -26.12 2.68
N GLU A 741 -4.55 -25.28 1.65
CA GLU A 741 -3.61 -25.24 0.52
C GLU A 741 -2.35 -24.40 0.86
N ASN A 742 -2.47 -23.39 1.71
CA ASN A 742 -1.40 -22.40 1.97
C ASN A 742 -1.04 -22.22 3.45
N GLY A 743 -1.78 -22.85 4.36
CA GLY A 743 -1.48 -22.81 5.80
C GLY A 743 -1.81 -21.48 6.48
N PHE A 744 -2.58 -20.56 5.88
CA PHE A 744 -3.00 -19.33 6.55
C PHE A 744 -4.44 -18.96 6.19
N ASP A 745 -5.12 -18.22 7.08
CA ASP A 745 -6.45 -17.69 6.79
C ASP A 745 -6.32 -16.32 6.12
N PRO A 746 -6.97 -16.09 4.96
CA PRO A 746 -6.84 -14.84 4.24
C PRO A 746 -7.27 -13.62 5.08
N VAL A 747 -8.15 -13.76 6.07
CA VAL A 747 -8.50 -12.63 6.96
C VAL A 747 -7.35 -12.18 7.85
N ASP A 748 -6.27 -12.97 7.98
CA ASP A 748 -5.07 -12.63 8.75
C ASP A 748 -3.90 -12.18 7.84
N ALA A 749 -4.13 -12.07 6.52
CA ALA A 749 -3.11 -11.81 5.50
C ALA A 749 -3.11 -10.35 4.98
N VAL A 750 -3.53 -9.39 5.81
CA VAL A 750 -3.69 -7.99 5.39
C VAL A 750 -2.37 -7.22 5.48
N SER A 751 -2.13 -6.34 4.50
CA SER A 751 -0.95 -5.48 4.43
C SER A 751 -0.92 -4.50 5.61
N GLY A 752 0.25 -4.30 6.22
CA GLY A 752 0.42 -3.46 7.40
C GLY A 752 0.26 -1.95 7.18
N TYR A 753 -0.24 -1.51 6.02
CA TYR A 753 -0.51 -0.10 5.71
C TYR A 753 -2.02 0.14 5.73
N TYR A 754 -2.54 0.45 6.91
CA TYR A 754 -3.92 0.92 7.05
C TYR A 754 -3.98 2.44 6.90
N LEU A 755 -5.10 2.95 6.36
CA LEU A 755 -5.37 4.39 6.21
C LEU A 755 -5.29 5.20 7.52
N LEU A 756 -5.24 4.52 8.67
CA LEU A 756 -5.05 5.14 9.98
C LEU A 756 -3.70 5.84 10.13
N GLY A 757 -2.72 5.59 9.24
CA GLY A 757 -1.37 6.16 9.36
C GLY A 757 -0.60 5.62 10.57
N VAL A 758 -1.12 4.56 11.19
CA VAL A 758 -0.57 3.93 12.39
C VAL A 758 0.25 2.73 11.99
N SER A 759 1.57 2.79 12.22
CA SER A 759 2.43 1.61 12.14
C SER A 759 2.42 0.91 13.49
N ALA A 760 1.62 -0.16 13.60
CA ALA A 760 1.60 -0.98 14.80
C ALA A 760 2.35 -2.29 14.58
N ASP A 761 3.29 -2.59 15.48
CA ASP A 761 3.83 -3.94 15.57
C ASP A 761 2.76 -4.89 16.09
N LEU A 762 2.17 -5.65 15.18
CA LEU A 762 1.32 -6.77 15.53
C LEU A 762 2.14 -7.82 16.28
N PRO A 763 1.67 -8.28 17.45
CA PRO A 763 2.48 -9.10 18.35
C PRO A 763 2.66 -10.53 17.83
N PHE A 764 1.68 -11.07 17.11
CA PHE A 764 1.57 -12.51 16.83
C PHE A 764 2.27 -12.97 15.54
N PHE A 765 2.30 -12.14 14.49
CA PHE A 765 2.88 -12.53 13.21
C PHE A 765 4.27 -11.91 13.03
N PRO A 766 5.36 -12.71 13.00
CA PRO A 766 6.72 -12.20 12.87
C PRO A 766 7.05 -11.69 11.47
N GLN A 767 6.33 -12.15 10.44
CA GLN A 767 6.48 -11.73 9.04
C GLN A 767 5.22 -11.05 8.53
N ARG A 768 5.39 -9.88 7.87
CA ARG A 768 4.31 -9.06 7.31
C ARG A 768 3.95 -9.39 5.85
N ASP A 769 4.77 -10.17 5.15
CA ASP A 769 4.68 -10.37 3.69
C ASP A 769 3.79 -11.56 3.27
N LEU A 770 2.51 -11.53 3.64
CA LEU A 770 1.49 -12.42 3.05
C LEU A 770 0.69 -11.91 1.84
N PRO A 771 0.73 -10.63 1.40
CA PRO A 771 -0.11 -10.18 0.28
C PRO A 771 0.11 -10.99 -1.01
N LYS A 772 1.34 -11.40 -1.30
CA LYS A 772 1.69 -12.16 -2.51
C LYS A 772 1.11 -13.58 -2.49
N PRO A 773 1.33 -14.41 -1.45
CA PRO A 773 0.68 -15.72 -1.35
C PRO A 773 -0.84 -15.69 -1.47
N LEU A 774 -1.52 -14.70 -0.87
CA LEU A 774 -2.98 -14.59 -0.97
C LEU A 774 -3.44 -14.29 -2.39
N ALA A 775 -2.80 -13.33 -3.05
CA ALA A 775 -3.10 -13.00 -4.44
C ALA A 775 -2.86 -14.20 -5.37
N GLU A 776 -1.76 -14.93 -5.18
CA GLU A 776 -1.44 -16.14 -5.95
C GLU A 776 -2.48 -17.25 -5.73
N PHE A 777 -2.88 -17.51 -4.48
CA PHE A 777 -3.94 -18.46 -4.16
C PHE A 777 -5.26 -18.10 -4.87
N ARG A 778 -5.71 -16.85 -4.76
CA ARG A 778 -6.96 -16.41 -5.40
C ARG A 778 -6.90 -16.52 -6.92
N ARG A 779 -5.78 -16.12 -7.53
CA ARG A 779 -5.56 -16.33 -8.98
C ARG A 779 -5.64 -17.80 -9.36
N ALA A 780 -5.01 -18.69 -8.58
CA ALA A 780 -5.09 -20.13 -8.82
C ALA A 780 -6.52 -20.65 -8.71
N GLN A 781 -7.30 -20.17 -7.74
CA GLN A 781 -8.73 -20.51 -7.61
C GLN A 781 -9.54 -20.08 -8.82
N ASN A 782 -9.35 -18.83 -9.28
CA ASN A 782 -10.04 -18.31 -10.45
C ASN A 782 -9.70 -19.14 -11.70
N ARG A 783 -8.40 -19.38 -11.95
CA ARG A 783 -7.92 -20.16 -13.08
C ARG A 783 -8.46 -21.59 -13.08
N ALA A 784 -8.44 -22.27 -11.92
CA ALA A 784 -8.95 -23.63 -11.80
C ALA A 784 -10.45 -23.69 -12.09
N HIS A 785 -11.22 -22.68 -11.66
CA HIS A 785 -12.65 -22.63 -11.94
C HIS A 785 -12.93 -22.36 -13.43
N LEU A 786 -12.22 -21.41 -14.03
CA LEU A 786 -12.31 -21.08 -15.45
C LEU A 786 -11.92 -22.25 -16.34
N ALA A 787 -10.89 -23.01 -15.97
CA ALA A 787 -10.50 -24.24 -16.66
C ALA A 787 -11.66 -25.24 -16.75
N ARG A 788 -12.40 -25.46 -15.64
CA ARG A 788 -13.54 -26.38 -15.64
C ARG A 788 -14.70 -25.89 -16.50
N ILE A 789 -14.94 -24.58 -16.53
CA ILE A 789 -15.94 -23.97 -17.42
C ILE A 789 -15.53 -24.16 -18.88
N TYR A 790 -14.26 -23.88 -19.18
CA TYR A 790 -13.68 -24.05 -20.51
C TYR A 790 -13.83 -25.50 -20.99
N GLU A 791 -13.46 -26.47 -20.15
CA GLU A 791 -13.60 -27.90 -20.44
C GLU A 791 -15.07 -28.28 -20.69
N ALA A 792 -16.00 -27.84 -19.83
CA ALA A 792 -17.42 -28.13 -20.01
C ALA A 792 -17.97 -27.55 -21.33
N ILE A 793 -17.56 -26.35 -21.71
CA ILE A 793 -17.93 -25.75 -23.00
C ILE A 793 -17.32 -26.52 -24.16
N ARG A 794 -16.07 -26.96 -24.06
CA ARG A 794 -15.41 -27.76 -25.11
C ARG A 794 -16.06 -29.11 -25.31
N VAL A 795 -16.56 -29.74 -24.24
CA VAL A 795 -17.30 -31.01 -24.35
C VAL A 795 -18.61 -30.81 -25.12
N GLU A 796 -19.38 -29.76 -24.84
CA GLU A 796 -20.65 -29.51 -25.54
C GLU A 796 -20.48 -28.86 -26.93
N PHE A 797 -19.42 -28.06 -27.12
CA PHE A 797 -19.14 -27.27 -28.32
C PHE A 797 -17.67 -27.42 -28.78
N PRO A 798 -17.27 -28.60 -29.27
CA PRO A 798 -15.85 -28.91 -29.56
C PRO A 798 -15.19 -27.94 -30.56
N ASN A 799 -15.97 -27.45 -31.53
CA ASN A 799 -15.49 -26.57 -32.60
C ASN A 799 -15.61 -25.06 -32.27
N SER A 800 -16.01 -24.69 -31.05
CA SER A 800 -16.16 -23.28 -30.69
C SER A 800 -14.79 -22.55 -30.65
N PRO A 801 -14.69 -21.32 -31.19
CA PRO A 801 -13.48 -20.52 -31.09
C PRO A 801 -13.42 -19.85 -29.71
N LEU A 802 -13.08 -20.64 -28.69
CA LEU A 802 -13.08 -20.19 -27.30
C LEU A 802 -11.75 -19.51 -26.93
N HIS A 803 -11.84 -18.25 -26.51
CA HIS A 803 -10.77 -17.39 -26.02
C HIS A 803 -11.06 -16.95 -24.58
N LEU A 804 -10.05 -16.92 -23.72
CA LEU A 804 -10.21 -16.51 -22.34
C LEU A 804 -9.37 -15.25 -22.09
N LEU A 805 -10.03 -14.12 -21.87
CA LEU A 805 -9.38 -12.85 -21.54
C LEU A 805 -9.50 -12.59 -20.03
N ASP A 806 -8.59 -13.14 -19.25
CA ASP A 806 -8.48 -12.74 -17.85
C ASP A 806 -7.82 -11.35 -17.78
N SER A 807 -8.65 -10.33 -17.65
CA SER A 807 -8.23 -8.92 -17.58
C SER A 807 -7.41 -8.54 -16.35
N GLY A 808 -7.16 -9.48 -15.44
CA GLY A 808 -6.47 -9.23 -14.19
C GLY A 808 -4.94 -9.22 -14.24
N HIS A 809 -4.30 -9.83 -15.25
CA HIS A 809 -2.85 -10.04 -15.22
C HIS A 809 -2.03 -8.98 -15.98
N GLU A 810 -0.90 -8.57 -15.39
CA GLU A 810 0.09 -7.61 -15.95
C GLU A 810 0.76 -8.04 -17.27
N MET A 811 0.40 -9.20 -17.81
CA MET A 811 0.85 -9.69 -19.10
C MET A 811 -0.35 -10.29 -19.80
N PHE A 812 -0.96 -9.51 -20.68
CA PHE A 812 -1.98 -10.04 -21.57
C PHE A 812 -1.30 -10.80 -22.69
N ASP A 813 -1.76 -12.03 -22.92
CA ASP A 813 -1.72 -12.61 -24.24
C ASP A 813 -3.18 -12.75 -24.69
N PHE A 814 -3.60 -11.90 -25.63
CA PHE A 814 -4.95 -11.93 -26.21
C PHE A 814 -5.25 -13.26 -26.93
N TYR A 815 -4.24 -14.11 -27.11
CA TYR A 815 -4.29 -15.34 -27.89
C TYR A 815 -3.68 -16.56 -27.19
N ALA A 816 -3.48 -16.53 -25.87
CA ALA A 816 -3.05 -17.71 -25.13
C ALA A 816 -4.02 -18.87 -25.39
N ARG A 817 -3.62 -19.79 -26.28
CA ARG A 817 -4.38 -21.01 -26.56
C ARG A 817 -4.17 -21.94 -25.39
N TRP A 818 -5.25 -22.33 -24.74
CA TRP A 818 -5.24 -23.45 -23.81
C TRP A 818 -5.15 -24.74 -24.61
N GLU A 819 -3.93 -25.16 -24.97
CA GLU A 819 -3.71 -26.49 -25.56
C GLU A 819 -3.39 -27.51 -24.46
N LYS A 820 -4.40 -28.33 -24.13
CA LYS A 820 -4.41 -29.57 -23.32
C LYS A 820 -4.19 -29.48 -21.79
N PRO A 821 -4.76 -30.44 -21.00
CA PRO A 821 -4.89 -30.32 -19.54
C PRO A 821 -3.73 -30.89 -18.70
N SER A 822 -2.56 -31.22 -19.27
CA SER A 822 -1.59 -32.11 -18.57
C SER A 822 -0.13 -31.69 -18.51
N GLY A 823 0.24 -30.43 -18.78
CA GLY A 823 1.64 -30.01 -18.67
C GLY A 823 1.75 -28.50 -18.53
N ALA A 824 2.84 -28.04 -17.91
CA ALA A 824 3.11 -26.64 -17.59
C ALA A 824 2.60 -25.63 -18.64
N LEU A 825 2.03 -24.53 -18.16
CA LEU A 825 1.88 -23.30 -18.94
C LEU A 825 3.29 -22.92 -19.44
N GLU A 826 3.65 -23.29 -20.66
CA GLU A 826 4.68 -22.56 -21.39
C GLU A 826 3.96 -21.38 -22.03
N PRO A 827 4.06 -20.15 -21.48
CA PRO A 827 3.65 -18.99 -22.23
C PRO A 827 4.56 -18.91 -23.46
N GLU A 828 4.01 -18.99 -24.66
CA GLU A 828 4.65 -18.31 -25.79
C GLU A 828 4.87 -16.86 -25.33
N LYS A 829 6.13 -16.40 -25.32
CA LYS A 829 6.51 -15.10 -24.76
C LYS A 829 5.89 -13.97 -25.59
N GLY A 830 4.66 -13.59 -25.27
CA GLY A 830 4.01 -12.34 -25.67
C GLY A 830 3.84 -11.45 -24.44
N TYR A 831 4.33 -10.22 -24.52
CA TYR A 831 4.19 -9.24 -23.45
C TYR A 831 3.22 -8.14 -23.87
N VAL A 832 2.24 -7.84 -23.01
CA VAL A 832 1.37 -6.65 -23.13
C VAL A 832 1.31 -6.00 -21.76
N TRP A 833 1.74 -4.73 -21.66
CA TRP A 833 1.90 -3.98 -20.41
C TRP A 833 0.88 -2.82 -20.30
N GLU A 834 0.64 -2.33 -19.06
CA GLU A 834 -0.27 -1.21 -18.78
C GLU A 834 0.43 0.17 -18.71
N ALA A 835 -0.27 1.22 -19.14
CA ALA A 835 0.22 2.62 -19.23
C ALA A 835 0.76 3.23 -17.92
N LYS A 836 0.35 2.74 -16.75
CA LYS A 836 0.81 3.29 -15.45
C LYS A 836 2.25 2.92 -15.11
N GLN A 837 2.83 1.90 -15.75
CA GLN A 837 4.18 1.41 -15.48
C GLN A 837 5.28 2.30 -16.08
N LEU A 838 4.91 3.26 -16.94
CA LEU A 838 5.80 4.22 -17.60
C LEU A 838 6.42 5.28 -16.68
N ARG A 839 5.81 5.60 -15.53
CA ARG A 839 6.34 6.64 -14.62
C ARG A 839 7.57 6.20 -13.80
N GLY A 840 7.75 4.90 -13.54
CA GLY A 840 8.87 4.40 -12.74
C GLY A 840 10.07 3.93 -13.57
N MET A 841 9.83 3.44 -14.79
CA MET A 841 10.85 2.79 -15.62
C MET A 841 11.65 3.74 -16.51
N ALA A 842 11.21 4.99 -16.69
CA ALA A 842 11.90 6.00 -17.50
C ALA A 842 13.30 6.43 -16.96
N SER A 843 13.80 5.81 -15.89
CA SER A 843 15.07 6.20 -15.25
C SER A 843 16.22 5.19 -15.40
N ARG A 844 16.06 3.97 -15.98
CA ARG A 844 17.17 2.98 -15.92
C ARG A 844 17.60 2.14 -17.14
N PHE A 845 16.86 1.80 -18.21
CA PHE A 845 17.42 1.00 -19.35
C PHE A 845 16.62 1.12 -20.67
N PRO A 846 17.19 0.74 -21.85
CA PRO A 846 16.66 1.05 -23.18
C PRO A 846 15.87 -0.12 -23.80
N PHE A 847 14.54 -0.21 -23.58
CA PHE A 847 13.62 -1.00 -24.42
C PHE A 847 12.18 -0.37 -24.38
N PRO A 848 11.35 -0.43 -25.46
CA PRO A 848 10.20 0.46 -25.67
C PRO A 848 8.78 -0.12 -25.31
N PRO A 849 7.68 0.68 -25.31
CA PRO A 849 6.44 0.44 -24.53
C PRO A 849 5.09 0.19 -25.28
N VAL A 850 4.05 -0.32 -24.56
CA VAL A 850 2.65 -0.61 -25.02
C VAL A 850 1.55 0.01 -24.10
N ILE A 851 0.40 0.45 -24.64
CA ILE A 851 -0.80 0.98 -23.91
C ILE A 851 -2.03 0.06 -23.95
N GLY A 852 -2.67 -0.15 -22.80
CA GLY A 852 -4.10 -0.48 -22.64
C GLY A 852 -4.86 0.68 -21.98
N LEU A 853 -6.05 1.03 -22.49
CA LEU A 853 -6.91 2.07 -21.92
C LEU A 853 -7.95 1.47 -20.98
N GLN A 854 -7.78 1.70 -19.67
CA GLN A 854 -8.85 1.55 -18.69
C GLN A 854 -8.99 2.86 -17.92
N GLY A 855 -10.14 3.53 -18.03
CA GLY A 855 -10.54 4.60 -17.11
C GLY A 855 -10.08 6.03 -17.40
N ILE A 856 -9.60 6.37 -18.61
CA ILE A 856 -9.41 7.78 -18.99
C ILE A 856 -10.72 8.29 -19.57
N ARG A 857 -11.40 9.21 -18.88
CA ARG A 857 -12.53 9.94 -19.49
C ARG A 857 -12.01 10.71 -20.71
N PRO A 858 -12.74 10.78 -21.84
CA PRO A 858 -12.31 11.44 -23.08
C PRO A 858 -11.73 12.84 -22.86
N GLU A 859 -12.17 13.51 -21.81
CA GLU A 859 -11.78 14.86 -21.43
C GLU A 859 -10.41 15.02 -20.71
N HIS A 860 -9.66 13.94 -20.41
CA HIS A 860 -8.45 14.03 -19.55
C HIS A 860 -7.06 13.73 -20.17
N GLY A 861 -6.91 13.68 -21.50
CA GLY A 861 -5.58 13.77 -22.12
C GLY A 861 -5.40 12.97 -23.41
N SER A 862 -5.76 13.58 -24.54
CA SER A 862 -5.64 12.97 -25.87
C SER A 862 -4.19 12.89 -26.36
N ALA A 863 -3.36 13.92 -26.14
CA ALA A 863 -2.03 13.99 -26.76
C ALA A 863 -1.05 12.88 -26.32
N TYR A 864 -1.06 12.50 -25.04
CA TYR A 864 -0.21 11.43 -24.52
C TYR A 864 -0.67 10.06 -25.01
N PHE A 865 -1.99 9.85 -25.12
CA PHE A 865 -2.57 8.65 -25.73
C PHE A 865 -2.10 8.46 -27.17
N TRP A 866 -2.11 9.52 -27.99
CA TRP A 866 -1.79 9.45 -29.42
C TRP A 866 -0.33 9.10 -29.70
N ASN A 867 0.62 9.70 -28.97
CA ASN A 867 2.04 9.44 -29.19
C ASN A 867 2.40 7.99 -28.84
N THR A 868 1.92 7.50 -27.69
CA THR A 868 2.24 6.13 -27.27
C THR A 868 1.48 5.07 -28.10
N TRP A 869 0.28 5.37 -28.59
CA TRP A 869 -0.45 4.50 -29.52
C TRP A 869 0.32 4.27 -30.83
N HIS A 870 0.92 5.31 -31.39
CA HIS A 870 1.70 5.23 -32.64
C HIS A 870 2.97 4.39 -32.47
N ASP A 871 3.76 4.68 -31.44
CA ASP A 871 5.01 3.96 -31.14
C ASP A 871 4.74 2.45 -30.94
N THR A 872 3.67 2.12 -30.22
CA THR A 872 3.21 0.74 -30.04
C THR A 872 2.76 0.07 -31.35
N ALA A 873 2.02 0.76 -32.21
CA ALA A 873 1.53 0.20 -33.48
C ALA A 873 2.67 -0.10 -34.45
N GLU A 874 3.71 0.73 -34.48
CA GLU A 874 4.89 0.53 -35.32
C GLU A 874 5.76 -0.65 -34.82
N GLU A 875 5.88 -0.81 -33.51
CA GLU A 875 6.65 -1.91 -32.91
C GLU A 875 5.90 -3.25 -32.96
N THR A 876 4.57 -3.22 -32.76
CA THR A 876 3.71 -4.42 -32.88
C THR A 876 3.66 -4.90 -34.32
N ALA A 877 3.69 -4.03 -35.33
CA ALA A 877 3.80 -4.43 -36.74
C ALA A 877 5.12 -5.17 -37.07
N LYS A 878 6.17 -5.00 -36.25
CA LYS A 878 7.47 -5.67 -36.40
C LYS A 878 7.52 -7.05 -35.72
N SER A 879 6.79 -7.24 -34.62
CA SER A 879 6.79 -8.48 -33.83
C SER A 879 5.51 -9.33 -33.96
N TRP A 880 4.42 -8.75 -34.46
CA TRP A 880 3.10 -9.39 -34.51
C TRP A 880 2.19 -8.84 -35.61
N GLY A 881 1.07 -9.54 -35.85
CA GLY A 881 0.14 -9.27 -36.95
C GLY A 881 -1.13 -8.52 -36.58
N GLY A 882 -1.27 -7.84 -35.41
CA GLY A 882 -2.54 -7.18 -35.09
C GLY A 882 -2.60 -6.24 -33.87
N LEU A 883 -3.73 -5.53 -33.74
CA LEU A 883 -4.02 -4.48 -32.75
C LEU A 883 -5.46 -4.61 -32.22
N ALA A 884 -5.65 -4.47 -30.90
CA ALA A 884 -6.97 -4.51 -30.25
C ALA A 884 -7.27 -3.17 -29.54
N LEU A 885 -8.41 -2.56 -29.85
CA LEU A 885 -8.91 -1.35 -29.19
C LEU A 885 -10.05 -1.73 -28.24
N ASN A 886 -9.85 -1.54 -26.93
CA ASN A 886 -10.89 -1.76 -25.92
C ASN A 886 -11.48 -0.42 -25.48
N LEU A 887 -12.78 -0.23 -25.73
CA LEU A 887 -13.51 0.97 -25.33
C LEU A 887 -14.58 0.58 -24.30
N PRO A 888 -14.27 0.62 -23.00
CA PRO A 888 -15.16 0.15 -21.94
C PRO A 888 -16.33 1.12 -21.63
N THR A 889 -16.76 1.93 -22.58
CA THR A 889 -17.83 2.92 -22.37
C THR A 889 -19.20 2.30 -22.58
N ASP A 890 -20.13 2.58 -21.66
CA ASP A 890 -21.54 2.21 -21.78
C ASP A 890 -22.27 3.00 -22.90
N HIS A 891 -21.59 4.00 -23.49
CA HIS A 891 -22.14 4.88 -24.52
C HIS A 891 -21.49 4.60 -25.89
N LEU A 892 -22.14 3.75 -26.69
CA LEU A 892 -21.73 3.46 -28.07
C LEU A 892 -21.65 4.73 -28.94
N ALA A 893 -22.48 5.74 -28.67
CA ALA A 893 -22.43 7.03 -29.37
C ALA A 893 -21.08 7.73 -29.20
N ASP A 894 -20.48 7.65 -28.00
CA ASP A 894 -19.16 8.23 -27.73
C ASP A 894 -18.07 7.43 -28.42
N VAL A 895 -18.20 6.10 -28.51
CA VAL A 895 -17.30 5.24 -29.28
C VAL A 895 -17.33 5.62 -30.76
N ILE A 896 -18.52 5.75 -31.34
CA ILE A 896 -18.70 6.14 -32.74
C ILE A 896 -18.12 7.54 -32.96
N ALA A 897 -18.46 8.52 -32.11
CA ALA A 897 -17.95 9.88 -32.22
C ALA A 897 -16.43 9.95 -32.03
N LEU A 898 -15.85 9.10 -31.19
CA LEU A 898 -14.41 8.97 -31.02
C LEU A 898 -13.77 8.37 -32.28
N LEU A 899 -14.33 7.28 -32.81
CA LEU A 899 -13.87 6.61 -34.02
C LEU A 899 -14.02 7.48 -35.28
N GLU A 900 -15.04 8.33 -35.36
CA GLU A 900 -15.26 9.28 -36.45
C GLU A 900 -14.25 10.42 -36.46
N LYS A 901 -13.64 10.74 -35.31
CA LYS A 901 -12.53 11.71 -35.23
C LYS A 901 -11.22 11.15 -35.80
N PHE A 902 -11.11 9.85 -36.04
CA PHE A 902 -9.97 9.29 -36.78
C PHE A 902 -10.13 9.67 -38.26
N PRO A 903 -9.05 9.99 -38.98
CA PRO A 903 -9.10 10.16 -40.43
C PRO A 903 -9.61 8.87 -41.07
N ASP A 904 -10.43 9.00 -42.10
CA ASP A 904 -10.68 7.88 -43.00
C ASP A 904 -9.36 7.63 -43.75
N ASP A 905 -8.97 6.35 -43.89
CA ASP A 905 -7.64 5.95 -44.40
C ASP A 905 -7.18 6.83 -45.58
N THR A 906 -6.00 7.45 -45.43
CA THR A 906 -5.25 7.97 -46.57
C THR A 906 -4.69 6.75 -47.32
N PRO A 907 -4.88 6.64 -48.64
CA PRO A 907 -4.41 5.49 -49.41
C PRO A 907 -2.89 5.32 -49.27
N PRO A 908 -2.34 4.11 -49.48
CA PRO A 908 -0.90 3.91 -49.45
C PRO A 908 -0.24 4.86 -50.47
N PRO A 909 0.85 5.56 -50.13
CA PRO A 909 1.74 6.04 -51.17
C PRO A 909 2.26 4.79 -51.91
N GLN A 910 2.22 4.85 -53.25
CA GLN A 910 2.67 3.76 -54.11
C GLN A 910 4.08 3.27 -53.79
#